data_AF-A0AAP2DCZ4-F1
#
_entry.id   AF-A0AAP2DCZ4-F1
#
_cell.length_a   1.000
_cell.length_b   1.000
_cell.length_c   1.000
_cell.angle_alpha   90.00
_cell.angle_beta   90.00
_cell.angle_gamma   90.00
#
_symmetry.space_group_name_H-M   'P 1'
#
loop_
_entity.id
_entity.type
_entity.pdbx_description
1 polymer ?
#
loop_
_entity_poly.entity_id
_entity_poly.type
_entity_poly.pdbx_seq_one_letter_code
_entity_poly.pdbx_strand_id
1 'polypeptide(L)'
;MESFFTISSFAINRVLAVLLIAGYGSYAQAIAQPAPSKTENNLLLADPHIFFHDGLYYLYGTRSPDGFEVFTSRDLQNWEGPAGRKDGFALKRGDAFGTSRFWAPQVVFHGGKFYMAYTANTQIAIATGSSPLGPFTQSTPAALPAQVKEIDPFIFMDDDGKKYLYYVRVTDGGNRIFVAEMTDDLLAIKPQTLTECIRATAPWENTAGDKWTVTEGPTVLKHERLYYLLYSANDFKNPNYAVGYATSKSPFGPWEKYNGNPILSKNTAGVNGTGHGDVVPDGQGGMFYVFHTHSSSTAVGPRRTALARMTFTHDAAGPDRLEIDGANFRFLEKKQAVQQQPAGKASRPNVIFILADDLGYSELGCYGNTFNETPHLDKLAAQGVRFTNAYASAPVCSPYRAALMTGQYPARVGITDYLRPNAADHLDTAYVTLAEMFLKNGYQTGIVGKWHLSGYRNHRAPEETLPDKHGFAEVMISENRGIADGTYFHPYHFNREIEKKLPGAYEFLTDRENVEAVEFIERNKEKPFFLFLSHYAVHTQVHGKPELVAHFRKKAGAGTSAPGKNNSENDPYKKFPADYRAEKNNPHLAAQLYSIDEGVGMIMAQLQSLGLAENTIVIFTSDNGGEVNVTSNAPLRGGKSMLYEGGVREPLIVWNPTRFAQGSVVHEPIVNFDFYPTLLEGTGAKHRGQKLDGISLASVLRAPGGSLPARSFYWHYPLVEPHFLGGRSAGSIRKGDWKLIEFFDKNEVQLFNLKNDPGEQRDLSKAQAAKVTELKQELAAWRTSVGAKIKIN
;
A
#
# COMPACT_ATOMS: atom_id res chain seq x y z
N MET A 1 70.44 -4.25 -22.34
CA MET A 1 71.12 -4.81 -21.16
C MET A 1 70.56 -4.15 -19.92
N GLU A 2 70.75 -4.80 -18.78
CA GLU A 2 69.93 -4.63 -17.58
C GLU A 2 70.13 -3.29 -16.85
N SER A 3 69.03 -2.89 -16.22
CA SER A 3 68.89 -1.98 -15.08
C SER A 3 69.98 -2.13 -14.01
N PHE A 4 70.25 -1.08 -13.22
CA PHE A 4 70.21 -1.17 -11.74
C PHE A 4 70.10 0.21 -11.04
N PHE A 5 69.06 0.33 -10.21
CA PHE A 5 68.77 1.23 -9.06
C PHE A 5 69.75 2.33 -8.59
N THR A 6 69.17 3.50 -8.23
CA THR A 6 69.16 3.99 -6.82
C THR A 6 68.02 5.00 -6.54
N ILE A 7 67.77 5.36 -5.28
CA ILE A 7 66.46 5.84 -4.74
C ILE A 7 66.60 7.15 -3.90
N SER A 8 65.51 7.95 -3.82
CA SER A 8 65.14 8.91 -2.72
C SER A 8 65.87 10.28 -2.62
N SER A 9 65.26 11.42 -2.18
CA SER A 9 63.85 11.89 -1.99
C SER A 9 63.83 13.40 -1.62
N PHE A 10 62.64 14.06 -1.63
CA PHE A 10 62.25 15.30 -0.88
C PHE A 10 62.94 16.65 -1.30
N ALA A 11 62.35 17.87 -1.21
CA ALA A 11 61.00 18.36 -0.87
C ALA A 11 60.73 19.85 -1.32
N ILE A 12 59.49 20.17 -1.76
CA ILE A 12 58.58 21.27 -1.28
C ILE A 12 58.79 22.80 -1.61
N ASN A 13 57.66 23.44 -2.02
CA ASN A 13 57.22 24.89 -1.99
C ASN A 13 57.74 25.93 -3.04
N ARG A 14 56.91 26.55 -3.93
CA ARG A 14 56.04 27.81 -3.86
C ARG A 14 56.69 29.06 -4.56
N VAL A 15 56.05 30.14 -5.08
CA VAL A 15 54.63 30.58 -5.33
C VAL A 15 54.51 31.79 -6.34
N LEU A 16 53.37 31.89 -7.07
CA LEU A 16 52.70 32.99 -7.85
C LEU A 16 53.38 34.21 -8.54
N ALA A 17 52.87 34.54 -9.75
CA ALA A 17 52.33 35.86 -10.22
C ALA A 17 51.49 35.64 -11.53
N VAL A 18 50.16 35.88 -11.66
CA VAL A 18 49.32 37.12 -11.81
C VAL A 18 49.11 37.66 -13.26
N LEU A 19 47.94 37.28 -13.85
CA LEU A 19 46.98 37.99 -14.75
C LEU A 19 47.39 38.86 -15.99
N LEU A 20 46.77 38.60 -17.18
CA LEU A 20 45.61 39.37 -17.75
C LEU A 20 45.13 38.91 -19.18
N ILE A 21 43.78 38.90 -19.35
CA ILE A 21 42.94 39.19 -20.56
C ILE A 21 42.88 38.24 -21.80
N ALA A 22 41.75 37.51 -21.86
CA ALA A 22 40.78 37.28 -22.94
C ALA A 22 41.15 37.01 -24.42
N GLY A 23 40.48 36.00 -25.00
CA GLY A 23 40.02 36.04 -26.41
C GLY A 23 39.98 34.69 -27.16
N TYR A 24 38.78 34.33 -27.63
CA TYR A 24 38.41 33.23 -28.56
C TYR A 24 38.08 31.86 -27.96
N GLY A 25 36.84 31.41 -28.27
CA GLY A 25 36.35 30.08 -27.96
C GLY A 25 36.47 29.12 -29.15
N SER A 26 36.52 27.83 -28.85
CA SER A 26 36.42 26.76 -29.85
C SER A 26 35.71 25.55 -29.24
N TYR A 27 34.94 24.87 -30.09
CA TYR A 27 34.06 23.75 -29.75
C TYR A 27 34.77 22.63 -28.97
N ALA A 28 34.29 22.34 -27.76
CA ALA A 28 34.48 21.04 -27.13
C ALA A 28 33.21 20.21 -27.39
N GLN A 29 33.29 19.18 -28.23
CA GLN A 29 32.22 18.19 -28.34
C GLN A 29 32.09 17.47 -26.99
N ALA A 30 30.92 17.58 -26.36
CA ALA A 30 30.59 16.77 -25.21
C ALA A 30 30.50 15.31 -25.66
N ILE A 31 31.54 14.53 -25.35
CA ILE A 31 31.49 13.07 -25.44
C ILE A 31 30.44 12.62 -24.42
N ALA A 32 29.24 12.28 -24.90
CA ALA A 32 28.22 11.68 -24.06
C ALA A 32 28.80 10.40 -23.45
N GLN A 33 28.93 10.35 -22.13
CA GLN A 33 29.24 9.09 -21.48
C GLN A 33 28.08 8.12 -21.76
N PRO A 34 28.36 6.85 -22.13
CA PRO A 34 27.31 5.86 -22.30
C PRO A 34 26.54 5.73 -20.98
N ALA A 35 25.22 5.55 -21.09
CA ALA A 35 24.39 5.28 -19.92
C ALA A 35 24.95 4.08 -19.13
N PRO A 36 24.94 4.11 -17.78
CA PRO A 36 25.49 3.03 -16.98
C PRO A 36 24.82 1.71 -17.35
N SER A 37 25.63 0.68 -17.58
CA SER A 37 25.13 -0.65 -17.98
C SER A 37 24.22 -1.22 -16.89
N LYS A 38 23.17 -1.97 -17.29
CA LYS A 38 22.24 -2.65 -16.36
C LYS A 38 22.93 -3.53 -15.29
N THR A 39 24.20 -3.87 -15.47
CA THR A 39 25.00 -4.62 -14.49
C THR A 39 25.37 -3.81 -13.24
N GLU A 40 25.41 -2.47 -13.26
CA GLU A 40 25.91 -1.67 -12.13
C GLU A 40 24.95 -1.55 -10.92
N ASN A 41 23.64 -1.71 -11.12
CA ASN A 41 22.64 -1.52 -10.05
C ASN A 41 22.27 -2.80 -9.28
N ASN A 42 22.84 -3.95 -9.64
CA ASN A 42 22.55 -5.21 -8.96
C ASN A 42 23.00 -5.18 -7.50
N LEU A 43 22.24 -5.83 -6.63
CA LEU A 43 22.73 -6.22 -5.31
C LEU A 43 23.73 -7.37 -5.47
N LEU A 44 24.85 -7.21 -4.78
CA LEU A 44 26.03 -8.07 -4.88
C LEU A 44 26.30 -8.74 -3.52
N LEU A 45 25.25 -9.34 -2.97
CA LEU A 45 25.29 -10.11 -1.73
C LEU A 45 25.26 -11.59 -2.09
N ALA A 46 26.29 -12.30 -1.68
CA ALA A 46 26.26 -13.75 -1.70
C ALA A 46 25.63 -14.29 -0.43
N ASP A 47 25.31 -15.58 -0.42
CA ASP A 47 24.77 -16.29 0.73
C ASP A 47 23.61 -15.47 1.37
N PRO A 48 22.59 -15.07 0.57
CA PRO A 48 21.65 -14.03 0.94
C PRO A 48 20.52 -14.57 1.80
N HIS A 49 20.06 -13.74 2.73
CA HIS A 49 18.92 -14.00 3.60
C HIS A 49 17.98 -12.80 3.58
N ILE A 50 16.67 -13.04 3.42
CA ILE A 50 15.64 -11.99 3.49
C ILE A 50 14.70 -12.29 4.66
N PHE A 51 14.72 -11.40 5.66
CA PHE A 51 13.83 -11.42 6.81
C PHE A 51 12.66 -10.46 6.59
N PHE A 52 11.42 -10.86 6.89
CA PHE A 52 10.24 -9.98 6.83
C PHE A 52 9.76 -9.61 8.23
N HIS A 53 9.57 -8.31 8.49
CA HIS A 53 9.08 -7.80 9.78
C HIS A 53 8.45 -6.42 9.62
N ASP A 54 7.33 -6.17 10.29
CA ASP A 54 6.60 -4.88 10.32
C ASP A 54 6.40 -4.22 8.93
N GLY A 55 6.04 -5.03 7.93
CA GLY A 55 5.77 -4.53 6.57
C GLY A 55 7.02 -4.05 5.82
N LEU A 56 8.19 -4.61 6.15
CA LEU A 56 9.46 -4.36 5.48
C LEU A 56 10.27 -5.66 5.36
N TYR A 57 10.90 -5.86 4.20
CA TYR A 57 11.88 -6.91 3.94
C TYR A 57 13.29 -6.38 4.22
N TYR A 58 14.11 -7.18 4.90
CA TYR A 58 15.48 -6.87 5.27
C TYR A 58 16.41 -7.93 4.64
N LEU A 59 17.22 -7.51 3.68
CA LEU A 59 18.17 -8.36 2.98
C LEU A 59 19.57 -8.20 3.59
N TYR A 60 20.15 -9.33 3.96
CA TYR A 60 21.52 -9.47 4.46
C TYR A 60 22.29 -10.42 3.53
N GLY A 61 23.62 -10.40 3.63
CA GLY A 61 24.45 -11.39 2.94
C GLY A 61 25.94 -11.08 3.01
N THR A 62 26.73 -12.00 2.47
CA THR A 62 28.18 -11.95 2.39
C THR A 62 28.64 -10.94 1.33
N ARG A 63 29.31 -9.87 1.77
CA ARG A 63 29.91 -8.86 0.87
C ARG A 63 31.09 -8.11 1.48
N SER A 64 30.98 -7.70 2.74
CA SER A 64 32.00 -6.88 3.41
C SER A 64 32.87 -7.70 4.37
N PRO A 65 34.19 -7.46 4.44
CA PRO A 65 35.02 -8.04 5.50
C PRO A 65 34.71 -7.44 6.88
N ASP A 66 34.05 -6.28 6.95
CA ASP A 66 33.80 -5.53 8.18
C ASP A 66 32.47 -5.87 8.87
N GLY A 67 31.75 -6.88 8.38
CA GLY A 67 30.49 -7.37 8.94
C GLY A 67 29.36 -7.42 7.90
N PHE A 68 28.12 -7.36 8.36
CA PHE A 68 26.93 -7.49 7.52
C PHE A 68 26.22 -6.15 7.34
N GLU A 69 26.23 -5.66 6.11
CA GLU A 69 25.29 -4.64 5.63
C GLU A 69 23.85 -5.20 5.66
N VAL A 70 22.86 -4.32 5.77
CA VAL A 70 21.45 -4.66 5.58
C VAL A 70 20.81 -3.70 4.58
N PHE A 71 19.97 -4.23 3.69
CA PHE A 71 19.20 -3.48 2.71
C PHE A 71 17.71 -3.67 2.97
N THR A 72 16.89 -2.67 2.66
CA THR A 72 15.46 -2.70 2.95
C THR A 72 14.62 -2.57 1.69
N SER A 73 13.55 -3.37 1.56
CA SER A 73 12.57 -3.27 0.48
C SER A 73 11.15 -3.42 1.03
N ARG A 74 10.17 -2.81 0.37
CA ARG A 74 8.74 -3.00 0.66
C ARG A 74 8.03 -3.94 -0.33
N ASP A 75 8.70 -4.30 -1.42
CA ASP A 75 8.09 -4.90 -2.61
C ASP A 75 8.92 -6.06 -3.22
N LEU A 76 10.04 -6.44 -2.58
CA LEU A 76 11.02 -7.42 -3.09
C LEU A 76 11.59 -7.06 -4.48
N GLN A 77 11.53 -5.78 -4.87
CA GLN A 77 12.01 -5.28 -6.17
C GLN A 77 12.98 -4.12 -5.96
N ASN A 78 12.54 -3.07 -5.26
CA ASN A 78 13.30 -1.86 -5.00
C ASN A 78 14.00 -1.97 -3.65
N TRP A 79 15.33 -2.06 -3.64
CA TRP A 79 16.12 -2.18 -2.42
C TRP A 79 16.88 -0.90 -2.07
N GLU A 80 16.66 -0.39 -0.88
CA GLU A 80 17.30 0.80 -0.33
C GLU A 80 18.44 0.40 0.63
N GLY A 81 19.49 1.21 0.73
CA GLY A 81 20.58 1.03 1.69
C GLY A 81 22.00 0.97 1.11
N PRO A 82 23.01 0.61 1.95
CA PRO A 82 22.85 -0.09 3.22
C PRO A 82 22.25 0.79 4.33
N ALA A 83 21.37 0.22 5.15
CA ALA A 83 20.47 0.91 6.08
C ALA A 83 20.70 0.57 7.57
N GLY A 84 21.70 -0.28 7.87
CA GLY A 84 22.00 -0.72 9.23
C GLY A 84 22.49 0.40 10.14
N ARG A 85 22.18 0.30 11.44
CA ARG A 85 22.34 1.40 12.40
C ARG A 85 23.78 1.89 12.62
N LYS A 86 24.78 1.14 12.18
CA LYS A 86 26.20 1.51 12.34
C LYS A 86 26.88 1.58 10.98
N ASP A 87 26.82 2.75 10.35
CA ASP A 87 27.40 3.02 9.02
C ASP A 87 26.88 2.08 7.90
N GLY A 88 25.58 1.74 7.95
CA GLY A 88 24.95 0.80 7.02
C GLY A 88 25.02 -0.67 7.46
N PHE A 89 25.85 -1.00 8.46
CA PHE A 89 25.97 -2.36 9.01
C PHE A 89 24.89 -2.64 10.06
N ALA A 90 24.24 -3.79 9.93
CA ALA A 90 23.43 -4.40 10.99
C ALA A 90 24.34 -5.05 12.04
N LEU A 91 25.46 -5.66 11.63
CA LEU A 91 26.51 -6.14 12.51
C LEU A 91 27.85 -5.65 11.98
N LYS A 92 28.62 -4.93 12.80
CA LYS A 92 29.95 -4.42 12.42
C LYS A 92 31.04 -5.11 13.25
N ARG A 93 32.19 -5.36 12.63
CA ARG A 93 33.36 -5.98 13.28
C ARG A 93 33.72 -5.22 14.56
N GLY A 94 33.84 -5.95 15.66
CA GLY A 94 34.10 -5.41 17.01
C GLY A 94 32.86 -5.31 17.90
N ASP A 95 31.64 -5.38 17.37
CA ASP A 95 30.40 -5.41 18.17
C ASP A 95 29.99 -6.82 18.62
N ALA A 96 30.52 -7.85 17.96
CA ALA A 96 30.29 -9.26 18.22
C ALA A 96 31.53 -10.08 17.78
N PHE A 97 31.50 -11.40 17.97
CA PHE A 97 32.59 -12.30 17.59
C PHE A 97 32.98 -12.18 16.11
N GLY A 98 34.28 -12.23 15.85
CA GLY A 98 34.85 -12.24 14.50
C GLY A 98 35.81 -11.08 14.25
N THR A 99 36.93 -11.39 13.60
CA THR A 99 37.91 -10.40 13.13
C THR A 99 38.05 -10.40 11.61
N SER A 100 37.51 -11.42 10.93
CA SER A 100 37.55 -11.60 9.48
C SER A 100 36.49 -12.60 9.04
N ARG A 101 36.34 -12.79 7.71
CA ARG A 101 35.57 -13.93 7.14
C ARG A 101 34.10 -13.98 7.60
N PHE A 102 33.43 -12.83 7.59
CA PHE A 102 32.00 -12.72 7.84
C PHE A 102 31.21 -13.22 6.63
N TRP A 103 30.41 -14.28 6.78
CA TRP A 103 29.54 -14.80 5.71
C TRP A 103 28.31 -15.55 6.25
N ALA A 104 27.34 -15.80 5.36
CA ALA A 104 26.06 -16.48 5.62
C ALA A 104 25.35 -15.99 6.90
N PRO A 105 24.89 -14.72 6.93
CA PRO A 105 24.07 -14.22 8.02
C PRO A 105 22.62 -14.67 7.86
N GLN A 106 22.01 -15.18 8.92
CA GLN A 106 20.57 -15.44 9.01
C GLN A 106 20.00 -14.67 10.21
N VAL A 107 18.85 -14.02 10.04
CA VAL A 107 18.18 -13.22 11.08
C VAL A 107 16.83 -13.84 11.42
N VAL A 108 16.59 -14.05 12.71
CA VAL A 108 15.30 -14.55 13.22
C VAL A 108 14.81 -13.68 14.38
N PHE A 109 13.50 -13.64 14.59
CA PHE A 109 12.87 -12.94 15.71
C PHE A 109 12.26 -13.94 16.69
N HIS A 110 12.64 -13.86 17.96
CA HIS A 110 12.14 -14.73 19.02
C HIS A 110 12.11 -13.98 20.36
N GLY A 111 11.10 -14.21 21.20
CA GLY A 111 11.04 -13.65 22.56
C GLY A 111 11.16 -12.12 22.64
N GLY A 112 10.71 -11.38 21.62
CA GLY A 112 10.83 -9.92 21.57
C GLY A 112 12.22 -9.39 21.17
N LYS A 113 13.11 -10.24 20.65
CA LYS A 113 14.48 -9.90 20.24
C LYS A 113 14.80 -10.46 18.86
N PHE A 114 15.75 -9.81 18.19
CA PHE A 114 16.33 -10.31 16.94
C PHE A 114 17.64 -11.02 17.24
N TYR A 115 17.86 -12.13 16.56
CA TYR A 115 19.05 -12.95 16.63
C TYR A 115 19.65 -13.01 15.24
N MET A 116 20.95 -12.72 15.11
CA MET A 116 21.70 -12.94 13.89
C MET A 116 22.66 -14.10 14.14
N ALA A 117 22.41 -15.24 13.50
CA ALA A 117 23.37 -16.34 13.38
C ALA A 117 24.25 -16.07 12.16
N TYR A 118 25.56 -16.27 12.28
CA TYR A 118 26.48 -15.98 11.18
C TYR A 118 27.80 -16.76 11.30
N THR A 119 28.52 -16.87 10.19
CA THR A 119 29.91 -17.37 10.21
C THR A 119 30.88 -16.20 10.35
N ALA A 120 31.85 -16.31 11.25
CA ALA A 120 33.04 -15.47 11.29
C ALA A 120 34.27 -16.28 11.71
N ASN A 121 35.46 -15.97 11.18
CA ASN A 121 36.68 -16.73 11.43
C ASN A 121 36.53 -18.27 11.22
N THR A 122 35.65 -18.71 10.31
CA THR A 122 35.25 -20.13 10.09
C THR A 122 34.64 -20.84 11.31
N GLN A 123 33.98 -20.11 12.19
CA GLN A 123 33.15 -20.59 13.30
C GLN A 123 31.78 -19.90 13.26
N ILE A 124 30.76 -20.52 13.85
CA ILE A 124 29.42 -19.93 13.98
C ILE A 124 29.35 -19.07 15.25
N ALA A 125 28.74 -17.89 15.15
CA ALA A 125 28.41 -17.04 16.29
C ALA A 125 26.96 -16.56 16.19
N ILE A 126 26.38 -16.18 17.34
CA ILE A 126 25.02 -15.66 17.45
C ILE A 126 25.05 -14.35 18.22
N ALA A 127 24.64 -13.27 17.57
CA ALA A 127 24.56 -11.92 18.13
C ALA A 127 23.09 -11.49 18.27
N THR A 128 22.80 -10.59 19.21
CA THR A 128 21.42 -10.14 19.50
C THR A 128 21.23 -8.65 19.27
N GLY A 129 20.03 -8.26 18.84
CA GLY A 129 19.64 -6.87 18.61
C GLY A 129 18.19 -6.61 18.97
N SER A 130 17.85 -5.34 19.18
CA SER A 130 16.47 -4.85 19.39
C SER A 130 15.78 -4.38 18.11
N SER A 131 16.43 -4.56 16.95
CA SER A 131 15.94 -4.15 15.64
C SER A 131 16.60 -4.99 14.55
N PRO A 132 15.91 -5.30 13.43
CA PRO A 132 16.52 -5.97 12.28
C PRO A 132 17.61 -5.11 11.61
N LEU A 133 17.57 -3.78 11.78
CA LEU A 133 18.65 -2.88 11.36
C LEU A 133 19.90 -2.95 12.25
N GLY A 134 19.91 -3.81 13.28
CA GLY A 134 20.96 -3.88 14.29
C GLY A 134 20.95 -2.67 15.25
N PRO A 135 22.09 -2.38 15.92
CA PRO A 135 23.30 -3.17 15.90
C PRO A 135 23.06 -4.54 16.56
N PHE A 136 23.49 -5.62 15.91
CA PHE A 136 23.59 -6.94 16.53
C PHE A 136 24.90 -7.01 17.30
N THR A 137 24.83 -7.38 18.58
CA THR A 137 25.95 -7.33 19.52
C THR A 137 26.05 -8.59 20.37
N GLN A 138 27.22 -8.80 20.98
CA GLN A 138 27.41 -9.76 22.07
C GLN A 138 28.04 -9.06 23.27
N SER A 139 27.48 -9.27 24.47
CA SER A 139 28.07 -8.76 25.73
C SER A 139 29.45 -9.34 26.02
N THR A 140 29.74 -10.52 25.49
CA THR A 140 31.07 -11.13 25.47
C THR A 140 31.24 -11.79 24.10
N PRO A 141 32.04 -11.22 23.19
CA PRO A 141 32.25 -11.77 21.84
C PRO A 141 32.76 -13.23 21.86
N ALA A 142 31.89 -14.17 21.49
CA ALA A 142 32.20 -15.60 21.46
C ALA A 142 31.49 -16.32 20.30
N ALA A 143 32.16 -17.32 19.73
CA ALA A 143 31.55 -18.32 18.87
C ALA A 143 30.84 -19.40 19.71
N LEU A 144 29.96 -20.16 19.05
CA LEU A 144 29.48 -21.43 19.59
C LEU A 144 30.68 -22.40 19.78
N PRO A 145 30.68 -23.23 20.83
CA PRO A 145 31.76 -24.21 21.04
C PRO A 145 31.80 -25.26 19.92
N ALA A 146 32.89 -25.25 19.14
CA ALA A 146 33.08 -26.13 17.98
C ALA A 146 34.44 -26.85 18.03
N GLN A 147 34.46 -28.11 17.61
CA GLN A 147 35.68 -28.95 17.54
C GLN A 147 36.33 -28.96 16.15
N VAL A 148 35.57 -28.56 15.13
CA VAL A 148 35.99 -28.42 13.73
C VAL A 148 35.60 -27.03 13.25
N LYS A 149 35.91 -26.68 11.99
CA LYS A 149 35.37 -25.45 11.40
C LYS A 149 33.90 -25.64 11.08
N GLU A 150 33.09 -24.66 11.44
CA GLU A 150 31.64 -24.71 11.32
C GLU A 150 31.15 -23.42 10.67
N ILE A 151 30.30 -23.54 9.65
CA ILE A 151 29.93 -22.47 8.72
C ILE A 151 28.44 -22.58 8.33
N ASP A 152 27.92 -21.57 7.65
CA ASP A 152 26.60 -21.54 7.02
C ASP A 152 25.44 -21.93 7.98
N PRO A 153 25.21 -21.15 9.05
CA PRO A 153 24.17 -21.43 10.04
C PRO A 153 22.77 -21.07 9.55
N PHE A 154 21.81 -21.93 9.89
CA PHE A 154 20.38 -21.73 9.65
C PHE A 154 19.57 -22.18 10.87
N ILE A 155 18.97 -21.23 11.58
CA ILE A 155 18.02 -21.49 12.66
C ILE A 155 16.65 -21.79 12.05
N PHE A 156 16.10 -22.95 12.39
CA PHE A 156 14.73 -23.35 12.10
C PHE A 156 13.95 -23.44 13.43
N MET A 157 12.72 -22.91 13.46
CA MET A 157 11.80 -23.02 14.59
C MET A 157 10.59 -23.84 14.16
N ASP A 158 10.29 -24.91 14.90
CA ASP A 158 9.22 -25.86 14.58
C ASP A 158 7.92 -25.51 15.32
N ASP A 159 6.80 -26.03 14.83
CA ASP A 159 5.45 -25.79 15.39
C ASP A 159 5.29 -26.33 16.83
N ASP A 160 6.14 -27.28 17.25
CA ASP A 160 6.19 -27.80 18.62
C ASP A 160 6.97 -26.89 19.59
N GLY A 161 7.49 -25.76 19.08
CA GLY A 161 8.24 -24.76 19.85
C GLY A 161 9.73 -25.09 20.02
N LYS A 162 10.22 -26.23 19.53
CA LYS A 162 11.66 -26.51 19.49
C LYS A 162 12.35 -25.68 18.42
N LYS A 163 13.64 -25.44 18.64
CA LYS A 163 14.51 -24.69 17.74
C LYS A 163 15.71 -25.55 17.36
N TYR A 164 16.13 -25.48 16.12
CA TYR A 164 17.16 -26.32 15.54
C TYR A 164 18.16 -25.45 14.79
N LEU A 165 19.45 -25.67 15.02
CA LEU A 165 20.51 -25.08 14.21
C LEU A 165 20.93 -26.13 13.18
N TYR A 166 20.63 -25.88 11.91
CA TYR A 166 21.24 -26.55 10.77
C TYR A 166 22.49 -25.80 10.37
N TYR A 167 23.58 -26.50 10.09
CA TYR A 167 24.84 -25.86 9.75
C TYR A 167 25.83 -26.83 9.11
N VAL A 168 26.85 -26.29 8.47
CA VAL A 168 27.90 -27.06 7.81
C VAL A 168 29.05 -27.32 8.77
N ARG A 169 29.50 -28.58 8.82
CA ARG A 169 30.73 -28.98 9.49
C ARG A 169 31.76 -29.39 8.45
N VAL A 170 32.96 -28.83 8.57
CA VAL A 170 34.10 -29.12 7.70
C VAL A 170 34.76 -30.39 8.22
N THR A 171 34.49 -31.52 7.58
CA THR A 171 34.92 -32.87 7.99
C THR A 171 35.98 -33.43 7.03
N ASP A 172 36.59 -34.56 7.39
CA ASP A 172 37.42 -35.28 6.42
C ASP A 172 36.59 -35.72 5.20
N GLY A 173 37.12 -35.47 4.00
CA GLY A 173 36.45 -35.68 2.71
C GLY A 173 35.39 -34.65 2.29
N GLY A 174 35.05 -33.63 3.09
CA GLY A 174 34.14 -32.58 2.61
C GLY A 174 33.36 -31.75 3.63
N ASN A 175 32.62 -30.79 3.08
CA ASN A 175 31.57 -30.02 3.77
C ASN A 175 30.31 -30.91 3.86
N ARG A 176 29.70 -31.00 5.06
CA ARG A 176 28.48 -31.77 5.28
C ARG A 176 27.53 -30.98 6.18
N ILE A 177 26.23 -31.10 5.96
CA ILE A 177 25.22 -30.44 6.79
C ILE A 177 24.89 -31.33 7.99
N PHE A 178 24.88 -30.72 9.17
CA PHE A 178 24.47 -31.28 10.44
C PHE A 178 23.31 -30.47 11.02
N VAL A 179 22.63 -31.05 12.02
CA VAL A 179 21.66 -30.35 12.86
C VAL A 179 21.89 -30.66 14.34
N ALA A 180 21.63 -29.67 15.19
CA ALA A 180 21.47 -29.87 16.63
C ALA A 180 20.26 -29.07 17.14
N GLU A 181 19.58 -29.58 18.16
CA GLU A 181 18.55 -28.83 18.90
C GLU A 181 19.22 -27.70 19.68
N MET A 182 18.58 -26.53 19.75
CA MET A 182 19.09 -25.35 20.45
C MET A 182 18.53 -25.24 21.88
N THR A 183 19.15 -24.40 22.69
CA THR A 183 18.54 -23.85 23.91
C THR A 183 17.41 -22.88 23.55
N ASP A 184 16.45 -22.70 24.47
CA ASP A 184 15.27 -21.85 24.21
C ASP A 184 15.60 -20.37 23.98
N ASP A 185 16.74 -19.91 24.51
CA ASP A 185 17.26 -18.55 24.30
C ASP A 185 17.97 -18.36 22.96
N LEU A 186 18.09 -19.41 22.14
CA LEU A 186 18.83 -19.47 20.85
C LEU A 186 20.35 -19.23 20.95
N LEU A 187 20.96 -19.22 22.14
CA LEU A 187 22.38 -18.86 22.29
C LEU A 187 23.33 -20.07 22.34
N ALA A 188 22.83 -21.30 22.43
CA ALA A 188 23.63 -22.52 22.41
C ALA A 188 22.92 -23.69 21.70
N ILE A 189 23.69 -24.70 21.32
CA ILE A 189 23.19 -26.01 20.89
C ILE A 189 23.25 -27.02 22.04
N LYS A 190 22.46 -28.09 21.94
CA LYS A 190 22.48 -29.29 22.81
C LYS A 190 23.39 -30.33 22.14
N PRO A 191 24.70 -30.44 22.49
CA PRO A 191 25.67 -31.18 21.67
C PRO A 191 25.37 -32.67 21.54
N GLN A 192 24.67 -33.25 22.51
CA GLN A 192 24.20 -34.65 22.51
C GLN A 192 23.14 -34.96 21.43
N THR A 193 22.59 -33.94 20.77
CA THR A 193 21.60 -34.09 19.68
C THR A 193 22.23 -33.98 18.28
N LEU A 194 23.54 -33.69 18.21
CA LEU A 194 24.24 -33.38 16.97
C LEU A 194 24.22 -34.56 15.98
N THR A 195 23.53 -34.38 14.85
CA THR A 195 23.25 -35.42 13.86
C THR A 195 23.67 -34.97 12.46
N GLU A 196 24.38 -35.82 11.71
CA GLU A 196 24.68 -35.54 10.29
C GLU A 196 23.40 -35.69 9.46
N CYS A 197 23.03 -34.66 8.71
CA CYS A 197 21.84 -34.67 7.86
C CYS A 197 22.15 -35.22 6.47
N ILE A 198 23.14 -34.62 5.79
CA ILE A 198 23.37 -34.88 4.36
C ILE A 198 24.81 -34.53 3.94
N ARG A 199 25.31 -35.29 2.96
CA ARG A 199 26.62 -35.13 2.30
C ARG A 199 26.48 -35.43 0.81
N ALA A 200 27.48 -35.09 0.00
CA ALA A 200 27.49 -35.44 -1.42
C ALA A 200 27.55 -36.97 -1.63
N THR A 201 26.63 -37.48 -2.46
CA THR A 201 26.52 -38.90 -2.86
C THR A 201 25.98 -39.08 -4.29
N ALA A 202 25.33 -38.07 -4.87
CA ALA A 202 24.75 -38.09 -6.21
C ALA A 202 25.70 -37.46 -7.26
N PRO A 203 25.66 -37.89 -8.53
CA PRO A 203 26.60 -37.40 -9.56
C PRO A 203 26.62 -35.88 -9.76
N TRP A 204 25.48 -35.20 -9.59
CA TRP A 204 25.38 -33.75 -9.78
C TRP A 204 26.07 -32.95 -8.65
N GLU A 205 26.33 -33.57 -7.49
CA GLU A 205 26.88 -32.89 -6.31
C GLU A 205 28.42 -32.82 -6.32
N ASN A 206 29.07 -33.54 -7.25
CA ASN A 206 30.51 -33.52 -7.45
C ASN A 206 30.86 -33.63 -8.95
N THR A 207 30.42 -32.64 -9.73
CA THR A 207 30.64 -32.59 -11.19
C THR A 207 32.12 -32.46 -11.59
N ALA A 208 32.99 -32.02 -10.66
CA ALA A 208 34.43 -31.91 -10.88
C ALA A 208 35.20 -33.20 -10.56
N GLY A 209 34.58 -34.18 -9.89
CA GLY A 209 35.26 -35.39 -9.42
C GLY A 209 36.26 -35.13 -8.29
N ASP A 210 36.08 -34.04 -7.53
CA ASP A 210 36.98 -33.62 -6.47
C ASP A 210 36.98 -34.61 -5.29
N LYS A 211 38.15 -34.78 -4.65
CA LYS A 211 38.26 -35.54 -3.40
C LYS A 211 37.60 -34.82 -2.21
N TRP A 212 37.51 -33.50 -2.28
CA TRP A 212 36.83 -32.68 -1.29
C TRP A 212 35.42 -32.36 -1.79
N THR A 213 34.43 -33.06 -1.25
CA THR A 213 33.03 -32.82 -1.64
C THR A 213 32.43 -31.63 -0.90
N VAL A 214 31.45 -30.98 -1.51
CA VAL A 214 30.79 -29.81 -0.92
C VAL A 214 29.28 -30.03 -0.87
N THR A 215 28.71 -29.81 0.31
CA THR A 215 27.28 -29.82 0.61
C THR A 215 27.06 -28.78 1.71
N GLU A 216 26.42 -27.66 1.37
CA GLU A 216 26.41 -26.43 2.18
C GLU A 216 25.19 -25.55 1.93
N GLY A 217 25.10 -24.40 2.62
CA GLY A 217 23.93 -23.51 2.58
C GLY A 217 22.60 -24.20 2.91
N PRO A 218 22.43 -24.76 4.12
CA PRO A 218 21.18 -25.39 4.53
C PRO A 218 20.07 -24.35 4.67
N THR A 219 18.90 -24.65 4.10
CA THR A 219 17.65 -23.94 4.38
C THR A 219 16.56 -24.96 4.64
N VAL A 220 15.84 -24.81 5.76
CA VAL A 220 14.82 -25.78 6.19
C VAL A 220 13.47 -25.10 6.33
N LEU A 221 12.47 -25.68 5.67
CA LEU A 221 11.06 -25.38 5.88
C LEU A 221 10.26 -26.66 6.13
N LYS A 222 9.05 -26.50 6.67
CA LYS A 222 8.11 -27.58 6.91
C LYS A 222 6.88 -27.36 6.03
N HIS A 223 6.46 -28.41 5.34
CA HIS A 223 5.27 -28.41 4.50
C HIS A 223 4.49 -29.70 4.77
N GLU A 224 3.18 -29.56 4.98
CA GLU A 224 2.30 -30.62 5.49
C GLU A 224 2.84 -31.30 6.77
N ARG A 225 3.46 -32.48 6.63
CA ARG A 225 4.04 -33.28 7.73
C ARG A 225 5.49 -33.69 7.46
N LEU A 226 6.17 -32.95 6.58
CA LEU A 226 7.53 -33.22 6.15
C LEU A 226 8.40 -31.97 6.26
N TYR A 227 9.66 -32.19 6.62
CA TYR A 227 10.71 -31.19 6.57
C TYR A 227 11.38 -31.28 5.21
N TYR A 228 11.63 -30.14 4.59
CA TYR A 228 12.35 -29.99 3.33
C TYR A 228 13.65 -29.26 3.63
N LEU A 229 14.78 -29.94 3.45
CA LEU A 229 16.13 -29.36 3.56
C LEU A 229 16.62 -29.06 2.16
N LEU A 230 16.61 -27.78 1.78
CA LEU A 230 17.34 -27.28 0.61
C LEU A 230 18.82 -27.17 0.96
N TYR A 231 19.67 -27.47 -0.01
CA TYR A 231 21.12 -27.38 0.12
C TYR A 231 21.78 -27.15 -1.24
N SER A 232 22.98 -26.60 -1.22
CA SER A 232 23.83 -26.41 -2.40
C SER A 232 24.98 -27.41 -2.44
N ALA A 233 25.44 -27.79 -3.62
CA ALA A 233 26.57 -28.72 -3.79
C ALA A 233 27.52 -28.31 -4.94
N ASN A 234 28.72 -28.91 -4.96
CA ASN A 234 29.96 -28.44 -5.64
C ASN A 234 30.63 -27.24 -4.93
N ASP A 235 31.91 -26.93 -5.19
CA ASP A 235 32.56 -25.68 -4.70
C ASP A 235 31.88 -24.46 -5.35
N PHE A 236 31.68 -23.37 -4.62
CA PHE A 236 30.99 -22.16 -5.10
C PHE A 236 31.59 -21.53 -6.37
N LYS A 237 32.85 -21.83 -6.72
CA LYS A 237 33.51 -21.40 -7.97
C LYS A 237 33.16 -22.28 -9.16
N ASN A 238 32.63 -23.48 -8.94
CA ASN A 238 32.21 -24.38 -10.01
C ASN A 238 30.96 -23.79 -10.70
N PRO A 239 30.94 -23.66 -12.04
CA PRO A 239 29.76 -23.23 -12.79
C PRO A 239 28.49 -24.05 -12.52
N ASN A 240 28.65 -25.31 -12.06
CA ASN A 240 27.58 -26.23 -11.70
C ASN A 240 27.21 -26.20 -10.20
N TYR A 241 27.67 -25.19 -9.43
CA TYR A 241 27.13 -24.95 -8.10
C TYR A 241 25.61 -24.75 -8.22
N ALA A 242 24.85 -25.60 -7.54
CA ALA A 242 23.44 -25.86 -7.79
C ALA A 242 22.71 -26.25 -6.50
N VAL A 243 21.40 -26.01 -6.45
CA VAL A 243 20.52 -26.33 -5.31
C VAL A 243 19.72 -27.60 -5.58
N GLY A 244 19.72 -28.50 -4.60
CA GLY A 244 18.79 -29.61 -4.49
C GLY A 244 18.05 -29.57 -3.15
N TYR A 245 17.13 -30.53 -2.94
CA TYR A 245 16.51 -30.73 -1.64
C TYR A 245 16.41 -32.20 -1.23
N ALA A 246 16.29 -32.43 0.07
CA ALA A 246 15.95 -33.70 0.67
C ALA A 246 14.76 -33.56 1.62
N THR A 247 13.99 -34.62 1.80
CA THR A 247 12.83 -34.64 2.70
C THR A 247 13.04 -35.54 3.91
N SER A 248 12.38 -35.22 5.03
CA SER A 248 12.31 -36.11 6.18
C SER A 248 11.01 -35.96 6.96
N LYS A 249 10.69 -36.98 7.78
CA LYS A 249 9.61 -36.97 8.78
C LYS A 249 10.08 -36.46 10.16
N SER A 250 11.36 -36.11 10.28
CA SER A 250 12.00 -35.70 11.53
C SER A 250 13.01 -34.59 11.22
N PRO A 251 13.17 -33.57 12.08
CA PRO A 251 14.17 -32.53 11.88
C PRO A 251 15.61 -33.08 11.91
N PHE A 252 15.82 -34.25 12.50
CA PHE A 252 17.12 -34.93 12.54
C PHE A 252 17.41 -35.85 11.34
N GLY A 253 16.43 -36.08 10.46
CA GLY A 253 16.51 -37.13 9.45
C GLY A 253 15.97 -38.49 9.92
N PRO A 254 16.22 -39.59 9.17
CA PRO A 254 17.04 -39.64 7.95
C PRO A 254 16.47 -38.81 6.80
N TRP A 255 17.34 -38.29 5.95
CA TRP A 255 16.99 -37.41 4.84
C TRP A 255 17.02 -38.15 3.50
N GLU A 256 15.91 -38.12 2.77
CA GLU A 256 15.77 -38.73 1.45
C GLU A 256 15.91 -37.66 0.35
N LYS A 257 16.96 -37.77 -0.47
CA LYS A 257 17.22 -36.83 -1.57
C LYS A 257 16.16 -36.98 -2.65
N TYR A 258 15.63 -35.86 -3.15
CA TYR A 258 14.74 -35.87 -4.30
C TYR A 258 15.48 -36.34 -5.57
N ASN A 259 14.92 -37.35 -6.24
CA ASN A 259 15.55 -37.96 -7.42
C ASN A 259 15.64 -37.01 -8.64
N GLY A 260 14.82 -35.96 -8.69
CA GLY A 260 14.88 -34.92 -9.73
C GLY A 260 15.83 -33.75 -9.42
N ASN A 261 16.69 -33.87 -8.40
CA ASN A 261 17.71 -32.86 -8.12
C ASN A 261 18.78 -32.78 -9.23
N PRO A 262 19.38 -31.60 -9.48
CA PRO A 262 19.13 -30.31 -8.79
C PRO A 262 17.89 -29.58 -9.33
N ILE A 263 17.16 -28.92 -8.43
CA ILE A 263 15.97 -28.12 -8.79
C ILE A 263 16.31 -26.70 -9.27
N LEU A 264 17.48 -26.17 -8.88
CA LEU A 264 17.99 -24.91 -9.40
C LEU A 264 19.46 -25.09 -9.82
N SER A 265 19.76 -24.88 -11.09
CA SER A 265 21.08 -25.09 -11.66
C SER A 265 21.32 -24.17 -12.85
N LYS A 266 22.56 -24.16 -13.36
CA LYS A 266 22.90 -23.55 -14.65
C LYS A 266 21.98 -23.98 -15.80
N ASN A 267 21.49 -25.21 -15.79
CA ASN A 267 20.63 -25.73 -16.86
C ASN A 267 19.19 -25.23 -16.76
N THR A 268 18.69 -24.95 -15.54
CA THR A 268 17.33 -24.42 -15.33
C THR A 268 17.28 -22.89 -15.34
N ALA A 269 18.37 -22.21 -14.95
CA ALA A 269 18.44 -20.74 -14.86
C ALA A 269 19.32 -20.05 -15.92
N GLY A 270 20.05 -20.79 -16.76
CA GLY A 270 20.91 -20.23 -17.81
C GLY A 270 22.15 -19.47 -17.31
N VAL A 271 22.38 -19.41 -15.99
CA VAL A 271 23.49 -18.66 -15.36
C VAL A 271 24.35 -19.57 -14.48
N ASN A 272 25.65 -19.29 -14.41
CA ASN A 272 26.59 -20.11 -13.64
C ASN A 272 26.36 -19.96 -12.11
N GLY A 273 26.52 -21.06 -11.40
CA GLY A 273 26.71 -21.11 -9.95
C GLY A 273 25.53 -20.59 -9.13
N THR A 274 24.33 -21.10 -9.41
CA THR A 274 23.09 -20.82 -8.68
C THR A 274 23.04 -21.61 -7.38
N GLY A 275 23.44 -21.02 -6.27
CA GLY A 275 23.44 -21.71 -4.97
C GLY A 275 23.44 -20.75 -3.78
N HIS A 276 23.56 -21.33 -2.57
CA HIS A 276 23.26 -20.81 -1.23
C HIS A 276 22.13 -19.77 -1.24
N GLY A 277 20.97 -20.14 -0.69
CA GLY A 277 19.79 -19.30 -0.69
C GLY A 277 18.79 -19.66 0.40
N ASP A 278 17.76 -18.83 0.53
CA ASP A 278 16.74 -18.91 1.59
C ASP A 278 15.32 -18.73 1.01
N VAL A 279 14.32 -19.18 1.75
CA VAL A 279 12.90 -19.04 1.44
C VAL A 279 12.38 -17.71 1.95
N VAL A 280 11.61 -17.02 1.11
CA VAL A 280 11.02 -15.72 1.41
C VAL A 280 9.51 -15.80 1.21
N PRO A 281 8.68 -15.60 2.24
CA PRO A 281 7.23 -15.55 2.07
C PRO A 281 6.81 -14.30 1.27
N ASP A 282 5.87 -14.46 0.33
CA ASP A 282 5.37 -13.35 -0.49
C ASP A 282 4.28 -12.49 0.18
N GLY A 283 3.82 -12.90 1.37
CA GLY A 283 2.74 -12.23 2.11
C GLY A 283 1.32 -12.54 1.61
N GLN A 284 1.18 -13.36 0.56
CA GLN A 284 -0.09 -13.74 -0.08
C GLN A 284 -0.32 -15.26 -0.11
N GLY A 285 0.51 -16.02 0.62
CA GLY A 285 0.43 -17.49 0.72
C GLY A 285 1.31 -18.25 -0.27
N GLY A 286 2.13 -17.55 -1.07
CA GLY A 286 3.19 -18.13 -1.88
C GLY A 286 4.58 -17.84 -1.32
N MET A 287 5.60 -18.32 -2.05
CA MET A 287 7.00 -18.19 -1.67
C MET A 287 7.89 -17.79 -2.85
N PHE A 288 8.98 -17.13 -2.52
CA PHE A 288 10.14 -16.97 -3.38
C PHE A 288 11.34 -17.70 -2.77
N TYR A 289 12.33 -18.00 -3.60
CA TYR A 289 13.66 -18.43 -3.17
C TYR A 289 14.66 -17.34 -3.55
N VAL A 290 15.35 -16.77 -2.56
CA VAL A 290 16.45 -15.81 -2.75
C VAL A 290 17.75 -16.61 -2.80
N PHE A 291 18.61 -16.35 -3.79
CA PHE A 291 19.85 -17.10 -4.00
C PHE A 291 20.92 -16.19 -4.60
N HIS A 292 22.14 -16.71 -4.77
CA HIS A 292 23.18 -16.00 -5.49
C HIS A 292 23.62 -16.72 -6.76
N THR A 293 24.22 -15.97 -7.68
CA THR A 293 24.84 -16.47 -8.91
C THR A 293 26.30 -16.01 -9.00
N HIS A 294 27.06 -16.61 -9.91
CA HIS A 294 28.31 -15.99 -10.38
C HIS A 294 28.03 -14.60 -10.98
N SER A 295 29.04 -13.73 -10.96
CA SER A 295 28.99 -12.40 -11.60
C SER A 295 28.68 -12.48 -13.10
N SER A 296 29.33 -13.43 -13.79
CA SER A 296 29.16 -13.69 -15.22
C SER A 296 29.47 -15.15 -15.58
N SER A 297 29.45 -15.49 -16.87
CA SER A 297 29.92 -16.79 -17.36
C SER A 297 31.43 -17.05 -17.16
N THR A 298 32.22 -16.01 -16.87
CA THR A 298 33.69 -16.06 -16.75
C THR A 298 34.23 -15.59 -15.39
N ALA A 299 33.40 -14.99 -14.54
CA ALA A 299 33.81 -14.45 -13.24
C ALA A 299 32.84 -14.88 -12.12
N VAL A 300 33.39 -15.48 -11.06
CA VAL A 300 32.62 -15.93 -9.88
C VAL A 300 32.15 -14.73 -9.05
N GLY A 301 33.07 -13.83 -8.68
CA GLY A 301 32.80 -12.68 -7.81
C GLY A 301 32.79 -11.33 -8.56
N PRO A 302 32.14 -10.30 -7.98
CA PRO A 302 31.21 -10.37 -6.84
C PRO A 302 29.93 -11.11 -7.23
N ARG A 303 29.45 -12.01 -6.35
CA ARG A 303 28.28 -12.86 -6.61
C ARG A 303 27.01 -11.99 -6.63
N ARG A 304 26.11 -12.21 -7.58
CA ARG A 304 24.89 -11.40 -7.77
C ARG A 304 23.71 -12.02 -7.02
N THR A 305 22.88 -11.19 -6.39
CA THR A 305 21.69 -11.66 -5.66
C THR A 305 20.49 -11.76 -6.60
N ALA A 306 19.75 -12.87 -6.51
CA ALA A 306 18.66 -13.26 -7.37
C ALA A 306 17.45 -13.74 -6.57
N LEU A 307 16.26 -13.66 -7.17
CA LEU A 307 14.99 -14.09 -6.58
C LEU A 307 14.15 -14.81 -7.65
N ALA A 308 13.76 -16.05 -7.38
CA ALA A 308 12.90 -16.88 -8.22
C ALA A 308 11.61 -17.23 -7.46
N ARG A 309 10.51 -17.52 -8.16
CA ARG A 309 9.30 -18.04 -7.51
C ARG A 309 9.52 -19.49 -7.07
N MET A 310 8.96 -19.87 -5.93
CA MET A 310 9.04 -21.22 -5.38
C MET A 310 7.64 -21.74 -5.09
N THR A 311 7.35 -22.99 -5.50
CA THR A 311 6.02 -23.59 -5.39
C THR A 311 6.11 -25.05 -4.95
N PHE A 312 5.10 -25.51 -4.21
CA PHE A 312 4.84 -26.92 -4.01
C PHE A 312 3.85 -27.41 -5.07
N THR A 313 4.22 -28.47 -5.79
CA THR A 313 3.38 -29.13 -6.79
C THR A 313 3.00 -30.51 -6.25
N HIS A 314 1.69 -30.76 -6.11
CA HIS A 314 1.19 -31.97 -5.48
C HIS A 314 1.64 -33.26 -6.20
N ASP A 315 2.04 -34.26 -5.41
CA ASP A 315 2.40 -35.59 -5.91
C ASP A 315 1.54 -36.67 -5.25
N ALA A 316 0.71 -37.35 -6.05
CA ALA A 316 -0.17 -38.40 -5.54
C ALA A 316 0.57 -39.68 -5.11
N ALA A 317 1.86 -39.82 -5.44
CA ALA A 317 2.67 -41.00 -5.15
C ALA A 317 3.74 -40.79 -4.05
N GLY A 318 3.88 -39.58 -3.50
CA GLY A 318 4.95 -39.25 -2.57
C GLY A 318 4.79 -37.89 -1.86
N PRO A 319 5.87 -37.32 -1.33
CA PRO A 319 5.90 -35.92 -0.89
C PRO A 319 5.57 -34.95 -2.02
N ASP A 320 4.88 -33.86 -1.72
CA ASP A 320 4.72 -32.74 -2.66
C ASP A 320 6.09 -32.27 -3.16
N ARG A 321 6.21 -32.02 -4.46
CA ARG A 321 7.49 -31.64 -5.07
C ARG A 321 7.75 -30.16 -4.88
N LEU A 322 8.93 -29.83 -4.39
CA LEU A 322 9.40 -28.45 -4.33
C LEU A 322 10.03 -28.05 -5.67
N GLU A 323 9.51 -27.00 -6.29
CA GLU A 323 9.91 -26.49 -7.60
C GLU A 323 10.32 -25.02 -7.47
N ILE A 324 11.45 -24.63 -8.10
CA ILE A 324 11.92 -23.25 -8.20
C ILE A 324 11.88 -22.85 -9.67
N ASP A 325 11.22 -21.75 -10.00
CA ASP A 325 11.20 -21.20 -11.35
C ASP A 325 12.53 -20.50 -11.68
N GLY A 326 13.55 -21.32 -11.93
CA GLY A 326 14.87 -20.87 -12.35
C GLY A 326 14.84 -20.15 -13.70
N ALA A 327 13.86 -20.40 -14.57
CA ALA A 327 13.79 -19.79 -15.90
C ALA A 327 13.37 -18.31 -15.83
N ASN A 328 12.48 -17.96 -14.89
CA ASN A 328 11.91 -16.61 -14.76
C ASN A 328 12.37 -15.88 -13.47
N PHE A 329 13.60 -16.14 -13.02
CA PHE A 329 14.19 -15.39 -11.91
C PHE A 329 14.49 -13.92 -12.29
N ARG A 330 14.52 -13.04 -11.27
CA ARG A 330 15.03 -11.66 -11.41
C ARG A 330 16.26 -11.46 -10.53
N PHE A 331 17.19 -10.62 -10.98
CA PHE A 331 18.21 -10.09 -10.07
C PHE A 331 17.59 -9.05 -9.15
N LEU A 332 18.05 -8.98 -7.91
CA LEU A 332 17.68 -7.91 -7.00
C LEU A 332 18.54 -6.68 -7.33
N GLU A 333 17.90 -5.53 -7.48
CA GLU A 333 18.58 -4.27 -7.80
C GLU A 333 18.42 -3.27 -6.65
N LYS A 334 19.46 -2.48 -6.40
CA LYS A 334 19.30 -1.28 -5.60
C LYS A 334 18.32 -0.36 -6.32
N LYS A 335 17.40 0.24 -5.57
CA LYS A 335 16.59 1.37 -6.03
C LYS A 335 17.56 2.38 -6.62
N GLN A 336 17.46 2.60 -7.94
CA GLN A 336 18.34 3.54 -8.61
C GLN A 336 18.13 4.89 -7.96
N ALA A 337 19.22 5.55 -7.56
CA ALA A 337 19.13 6.97 -7.29
C ALA A 337 18.62 7.59 -8.60
N VAL A 338 17.41 8.16 -8.56
CA VAL A 338 16.82 8.80 -9.73
C VAL A 338 17.78 9.91 -10.13
N GLN A 339 18.63 9.65 -11.13
CA GLN A 339 19.23 10.71 -11.91
C GLN A 339 18.04 11.51 -12.38
N GLN A 340 17.93 12.75 -11.88
CA GLN A 340 16.88 13.65 -12.30
C GLN A 340 16.96 13.73 -13.81
N GLN A 341 16.02 13.07 -14.50
CA GLN A 341 15.87 13.27 -15.94
C GLN A 341 15.68 14.78 -16.10
N PRO A 342 16.54 15.46 -16.89
CA PRO A 342 16.39 16.90 -17.08
C PRO A 342 14.98 17.13 -17.58
N ALA A 343 14.24 18.05 -16.94
CA ALA A 343 12.77 18.15 -17.01
C ALA A 343 12.21 18.14 -18.43
N GLY A 344 11.98 16.93 -18.96
CA GLY A 344 11.79 16.67 -20.39
C GLY A 344 10.37 16.22 -20.65
N LYS A 345 9.46 17.19 -20.78
CA LYS A 345 8.00 17.01 -20.75
C LYS A 345 7.53 16.29 -19.48
N ALA A 346 6.94 17.05 -18.55
CA ALA A 346 6.26 16.48 -17.39
C ALA A 346 5.32 15.34 -17.82
N SER A 347 5.57 14.14 -17.31
CA SER A 347 4.66 13.02 -17.48
C SER A 347 3.31 13.40 -16.87
N ARG A 348 2.25 13.15 -17.64
CA ARG A 348 0.88 13.38 -17.19
C ARG A 348 0.59 12.37 -16.08
N PRO A 349 0.18 12.81 -14.88
CA PRO A 349 -0.03 11.89 -13.76
C PRO A 349 -1.26 11.04 -13.99
N ASN A 350 -1.22 9.79 -13.55
CA ASN A 350 -2.42 9.01 -13.30
C ASN A 350 -3.21 9.63 -12.14
N VAL A 351 -4.51 9.39 -12.10
CA VAL A 351 -5.39 9.87 -11.03
C VAL A 351 -6.30 8.73 -10.58
N ILE A 352 -6.26 8.41 -9.29
CA ILE A 352 -7.21 7.52 -8.63
C ILE A 352 -8.00 8.36 -7.63
N PHE A 353 -9.31 8.41 -7.80
CA PHE A 353 -10.22 9.09 -6.90
C PHE A 353 -11.08 8.02 -6.21
N ILE A 354 -10.82 7.79 -4.93
CA ILE A 354 -11.50 6.84 -4.08
C ILE A 354 -12.56 7.60 -3.27
N LEU A 355 -13.81 7.18 -3.40
CA LEU A 355 -14.97 7.79 -2.77
C LEU A 355 -15.72 6.74 -1.96
N ALA A 356 -15.77 6.92 -0.64
CA ALA A 356 -16.65 6.17 0.25
C ALA A 356 -18.04 6.82 0.30
N ASP A 357 -19.08 6.00 0.46
CA ASP A 357 -20.48 6.43 0.55
C ASP A 357 -20.87 6.62 2.04
N ASP A 358 -21.40 7.79 2.42
CA ASP A 358 -21.82 8.10 3.80
C ASP A 358 -20.76 7.97 4.93
N LEU A 359 -19.48 8.20 4.65
CA LEU A 359 -18.42 8.08 5.64
C LEU A 359 -18.23 9.38 6.43
N GLY A 360 -18.52 9.32 7.74
CA GLY A 360 -18.37 10.46 8.65
C GLY A 360 -16.94 10.98 8.77
N TYR A 361 -16.80 12.29 9.00
CA TYR A 361 -15.51 12.98 9.23
C TYR A 361 -14.61 12.30 10.27
N SER A 362 -15.21 11.75 11.33
CA SER A 362 -14.53 11.16 12.50
C SER A 362 -14.35 9.63 12.42
N GLU A 363 -14.56 9.00 11.25
CA GLU A 363 -14.48 7.53 11.12
C GLU A 363 -13.06 6.98 10.96
N LEU A 364 -12.09 7.77 10.50
CA LEU A 364 -10.72 7.30 10.25
C LEU A 364 -9.81 7.46 11.48
N GLY A 365 -8.82 6.57 11.63
CA GLY A 365 -7.81 6.65 12.70
C GLY A 365 -7.01 7.95 12.67
N CYS A 366 -6.60 8.41 11.48
CA CYS A 366 -5.95 9.69 11.25
C CYS A 366 -6.84 10.93 11.47
N TYR A 367 -8.13 10.74 11.77
CA TYR A 367 -9.06 11.77 12.25
C TYR A 367 -9.44 11.60 13.73
N GLY A 368 -8.85 10.63 14.42
CA GLY A 368 -8.98 10.41 15.87
C GLY A 368 -9.88 9.24 16.27
N ASN A 369 -10.37 8.43 15.32
CA ASN A 369 -11.12 7.22 15.65
C ASN A 369 -10.19 6.17 16.29
N THR A 370 -10.66 5.47 17.32
CA THR A 370 -9.91 4.39 18.00
C THR A 370 -10.62 3.03 17.93
N PHE A 371 -11.83 2.99 17.38
CA PHE A 371 -12.63 1.78 17.23
C PHE A 371 -12.46 1.16 15.84
N ASN A 372 -12.61 1.96 14.79
CA ASN A 372 -12.32 1.58 13.42
C ASN A 372 -10.81 1.38 13.24
N GLU A 373 -10.42 0.49 12.33
CA GLU A 373 -9.02 0.19 12.02
C GLU A 373 -8.77 0.56 10.55
N THR A 374 -7.97 1.60 10.30
CA THR A 374 -7.68 2.13 8.96
C THR A 374 -6.18 2.37 8.73
N PRO A 375 -5.30 1.36 8.95
CA PRO A 375 -3.84 1.53 8.89
C PRO A 375 -3.31 2.02 7.53
N HIS A 376 -3.93 1.65 6.40
CA HIS A 376 -3.48 2.05 5.08
C HIS A 376 -3.86 3.50 4.76
N LEU A 377 -5.07 3.95 5.11
CA LEU A 377 -5.50 5.35 5.01
C LEU A 377 -4.73 6.24 5.98
N ASP A 378 -4.44 5.76 7.19
CA ASP A 378 -3.65 6.49 8.17
C ASP A 378 -2.21 6.71 7.69
N LYS A 379 -1.63 5.69 7.04
CA LYS A 379 -0.34 5.78 6.36
C LYS A 379 -0.42 6.71 5.13
N LEU A 380 -1.48 6.63 4.34
CA LEU A 380 -1.71 7.52 3.18
C LEU A 380 -1.78 8.99 3.62
N ALA A 381 -2.44 9.26 4.75
CA ALA A 381 -2.50 10.59 5.36
C ALA A 381 -1.14 11.05 5.91
N ALA A 382 -0.42 10.18 6.62
CA ALA A 382 0.92 10.48 7.13
C ALA A 382 1.97 10.73 6.02
N GLN A 383 1.73 10.18 4.83
CA GLN A 383 2.54 10.37 3.63
C GLN A 383 1.88 11.34 2.62
N GLY A 384 0.82 12.04 3.00
CA GLY A 384 0.01 12.86 2.08
C GLY A 384 -0.30 14.23 2.65
N VAL A 385 -1.36 14.84 2.11
CA VAL A 385 -1.97 16.07 2.59
C VAL A 385 -3.33 15.70 3.18
N ARG A 386 -3.54 15.95 4.47
CA ARG A 386 -4.82 15.67 5.16
C ARG A 386 -5.57 16.98 5.42
N PHE A 387 -6.84 17.05 5.03
CA PHE A 387 -7.65 18.28 5.14
C PHE A 387 -8.63 18.21 6.31
N THR A 388 -8.54 19.15 7.24
CA THR A 388 -9.46 19.20 8.40
C THR A 388 -10.77 19.93 8.12
N ASN A 389 -10.86 20.71 7.04
CA ASN A 389 -12.03 21.51 6.65
C ASN A 389 -12.49 21.17 5.21
N ALA A 390 -12.54 19.89 4.86
CA ALA A 390 -13.13 19.42 3.61
C ALA A 390 -14.66 19.35 3.71
N TYR A 391 -15.35 19.83 2.66
CA TYR A 391 -16.81 19.87 2.62
C TYR A 391 -17.42 19.20 1.40
N ALA A 392 -18.42 18.37 1.65
CA ALA A 392 -19.42 17.97 0.68
C ALA A 392 -20.24 19.19 0.26
N SER A 393 -20.45 19.40 -1.03
CA SER A 393 -21.31 20.50 -1.54
C SER A 393 -22.81 20.31 -1.28
N ALA A 394 -23.21 19.15 -0.76
CA ALA A 394 -24.56 18.83 -0.32
C ALA A 394 -24.51 17.75 0.78
N PRO A 395 -25.55 17.60 1.61
CA PRO A 395 -25.57 16.60 2.67
C PRO A 395 -26.06 15.21 2.19
N VAL A 396 -26.16 14.97 0.88
CA VAL A 396 -26.66 13.73 0.28
C VAL A 396 -25.96 13.42 -1.07
N CYS A 397 -25.97 12.13 -1.45
CA CYS A 397 -25.13 11.52 -2.49
C CYS A 397 -25.19 12.17 -3.89
N SER A 398 -26.34 12.14 -4.58
CA SER A 398 -26.41 12.54 -6.01
C SER A 398 -26.00 14.01 -6.25
N PRO A 399 -26.43 14.99 -5.45
CA PRO A 399 -25.98 16.38 -5.58
C PRO A 399 -24.46 16.54 -5.42
N TYR A 400 -23.83 15.86 -4.46
CA TYR A 400 -22.36 15.85 -4.32
C TYR A 400 -21.69 15.31 -5.59
N ARG A 401 -22.16 14.16 -6.07
CA ARG A 401 -21.58 13.45 -7.22
C ARG A 401 -21.70 14.29 -8.50
N ALA A 402 -22.82 14.99 -8.67
CA ALA A 402 -23.06 15.92 -9.75
C ALA A 402 -22.08 17.09 -9.70
N ALA A 403 -21.85 17.65 -8.51
CA ALA A 403 -20.91 18.75 -8.31
C ALA A 403 -19.45 18.33 -8.55
N LEU A 404 -19.03 17.15 -8.07
CA LEU A 404 -17.69 16.60 -8.34
C LEU A 404 -17.46 16.41 -9.84
N MET A 405 -18.44 15.82 -10.54
CA MET A 405 -18.33 15.55 -11.97
C MET A 405 -18.33 16.83 -12.82
N THR A 406 -19.02 17.89 -12.42
CA THR A 406 -19.19 19.10 -13.24
C THR A 406 -18.32 20.30 -12.83
N GLY A 407 -17.72 20.27 -11.63
CA GLY A 407 -17.01 21.41 -11.05
C GLY A 407 -17.93 22.58 -10.66
N GLN A 408 -19.23 22.34 -10.47
CA GLN A 408 -20.27 23.35 -10.25
C GLN A 408 -21.08 23.08 -8.99
N TYR A 409 -21.73 24.11 -8.43
CA TYR A 409 -22.66 23.92 -7.31
C TYR A 409 -23.85 23.04 -7.71
N PRO A 410 -24.36 22.15 -6.83
CA PRO A 410 -25.51 21.31 -7.15
C PRO A 410 -26.76 22.11 -7.53
N ALA A 411 -26.94 23.30 -6.93
CA ALA A 411 -28.01 24.23 -7.27
C ALA A 411 -27.93 24.81 -8.70
N ARG A 412 -26.72 24.88 -9.30
CA ARG A 412 -26.50 25.27 -10.70
C ARG A 412 -26.75 24.10 -11.65
N VAL A 413 -26.39 22.88 -11.24
CA VAL A 413 -26.63 21.65 -12.00
C VAL A 413 -28.11 21.26 -12.00
N GLY A 414 -28.86 21.62 -10.95
CA GLY A 414 -30.27 21.31 -10.76
C GLY A 414 -30.52 20.10 -9.86
N ILE A 415 -29.58 19.16 -9.80
CA ILE A 415 -29.61 18.00 -8.91
C ILE A 415 -29.35 18.46 -7.47
N THR A 416 -30.42 18.62 -6.69
CA THR A 416 -30.41 19.25 -5.35
C THR A 416 -30.91 18.34 -4.23
N ASP A 417 -31.32 17.11 -4.55
CA ASP A 417 -31.60 16.03 -3.60
C ASP A 417 -31.13 14.70 -4.21
N TYR A 418 -31.13 13.61 -3.43
CA TYR A 418 -30.75 12.30 -3.95
C TYR A 418 -31.74 11.83 -5.03
N LEU A 419 -31.22 11.25 -6.12
CA LEU A 419 -32.07 10.75 -7.20
C LEU A 419 -32.73 9.44 -6.76
N ARG A 420 -34.05 9.39 -6.92
CA ARG A 420 -34.84 8.16 -6.70
C ARG A 420 -34.66 7.22 -7.89
N PRO A 421 -34.80 5.89 -7.72
CA PRO A 421 -34.60 4.94 -8.82
C PRO A 421 -35.52 5.17 -10.03
N ASN A 422 -36.69 5.77 -9.81
CA ASN A 422 -37.67 6.14 -10.83
C ASN A 422 -37.68 7.66 -11.15
N ALA A 423 -36.62 8.40 -10.80
CA ALA A 423 -36.52 9.82 -11.08
C ALA A 423 -36.57 10.10 -12.59
N ALA A 424 -37.18 11.22 -12.97
CA ALA A 424 -37.06 11.78 -14.32
C ALA A 424 -35.73 12.53 -14.49
N ASP A 425 -35.21 13.11 -13.41
CA ASP A 425 -33.94 13.83 -13.40
C ASP A 425 -32.74 12.86 -13.49
N HIS A 426 -31.71 13.28 -14.22
CA HIS A 426 -30.41 12.64 -14.36
C HIS A 426 -29.33 13.72 -14.58
N LEU A 427 -28.05 13.34 -14.60
CA LEU A 427 -27.01 14.26 -15.05
C LEU A 427 -27.11 14.45 -16.58
N ASP A 428 -27.33 15.68 -17.02
CA ASP A 428 -27.41 16.05 -18.44
C ASP A 428 -26.04 15.83 -19.12
N THR A 429 -26.05 15.17 -20.28
CA THR A 429 -24.87 14.96 -21.13
C THR A 429 -24.34 16.23 -21.81
N ALA A 430 -25.03 17.38 -21.65
CA ALA A 430 -24.54 18.68 -22.07
C ALA A 430 -23.40 19.22 -21.18
N TYR A 431 -23.24 18.73 -19.95
CA TYR A 431 -22.09 19.04 -19.10
C TYR A 431 -20.85 18.28 -19.58
N VAL A 432 -19.68 18.91 -19.53
CA VAL A 432 -18.40 18.19 -19.65
C VAL A 432 -18.04 17.63 -18.29
N THR A 433 -18.15 16.31 -18.13
CA THR A 433 -17.83 15.67 -16.85
C THR A 433 -16.32 15.59 -16.61
N LEU A 434 -15.92 15.32 -15.37
CA LEU A 434 -14.53 15.10 -14.99
C LEU A 434 -13.91 13.95 -15.78
N ALA A 435 -14.65 12.85 -15.96
CA ALA A 435 -14.20 11.71 -16.77
C ALA A 435 -14.09 12.07 -18.26
N GLU A 436 -15.07 12.79 -18.84
CA GLU A 436 -14.93 13.29 -20.20
C GLU A 436 -13.77 14.27 -20.37
N MET A 437 -13.46 15.09 -19.36
CA MET A 437 -12.31 15.98 -19.35
C MET A 437 -11.02 15.15 -19.48
N PHE A 438 -10.87 14.08 -18.70
CA PHE A 438 -9.74 13.14 -18.83
C PHE A 438 -9.72 12.46 -20.20
N LEU A 439 -10.83 11.84 -20.63
CA LEU A 439 -10.94 11.11 -21.90
C LEU A 439 -10.62 12.00 -23.11
N LYS A 440 -11.21 13.21 -23.17
CA LYS A 440 -10.97 14.23 -24.22
C LYS A 440 -9.57 14.84 -24.17
N ASN A 441 -8.76 14.51 -23.16
CA ASN A 441 -7.34 14.82 -23.06
C ASN A 441 -6.45 13.56 -23.19
N GLY A 442 -7.00 12.43 -23.65
CA GLY A 442 -6.23 11.23 -24.01
C GLY A 442 -5.78 10.38 -22.82
N TYR A 443 -6.59 10.36 -21.76
CA TYR A 443 -6.50 9.39 -20.67
C TYR A 443 -7.38 8.17 -20.95
N GLN A 444 -7.06 7.04 -20.33
CA GLN A 444 -8.02 5.95 -20.11
C GLN A 444 -8.90 6.28 -18.91
N THR A 445 -10.19 5.95 -18.94
CA THR A 445 -11.15 6.34 -17.90
C THR A 445 -11.96 5.14 -17.42
N GLY A 446 -11.85 4.84 -16.12
CA GLY A 446 -12.56 3.73 -15.49
C GLY A 446 -13.41 4.22 -14.32
N ILE A 447 -14.62 3.66 -14.17
CA ILE A 447 -15.39 3.73 -12.93
C ILE A 447 -15.53 2.33 -12.35
N VAL A 448 -15.32 2.21 -11.04
CA VAL A 448 -15.71 1.04 -10.26
C VAL A 448 -16.76 1.48 -9.26
N GLY A 449 -17.94 0.84 -9.28
CA GLY A 449 -18.99 1.04 -8.26
C GLY A 449 -20.07 2.08 -8.60
N LYS A 450 -20.56 2.74 -7.54
CA LYS A 450 -21.77 3.57 -7.49
C LYS A 450 -21.72 4.81 -8.40
N TRP A 451 -22.68 4.94 -9.31
CA TRP A 451 -22.86 6.15 -10.13
C TRP A 451 -23.84 7.15 -9.48
N HIS A 452 -25.08 6.72 -9.26
CA HIS A 452 -26.17 7.44 -8.60
C HIS A 452 -26.50 8.84 -9.15
N LEU A 453 -26.30 9.03 -10.46
CA LEU A 453 -26.56 10.27 -11.20
C LEU A 453 -27.62 10.10 -12.31
N SER A 454 -28.53 9.14 -12.13
CA SER A 454 -29.63 8.87 -13.04
C SER A 454 -30.78 8.14 -12.33
N GLY A 455 -32.00 8.27 -12.84
CA GLY A 455 -33.01 7.22 -12.72
C GLY A 455 -32.64 5.99 -13.57
N TYR A 456 -33.30 4.85 -13.34
CA TYR A 456 -33.03 3.59 -14.05
C TYR A 456 -34.26 3.09 -14.80
N ARG A 457 -34.08 2.60 -16.04
CA ARG A 457 -35.16 2.03 -16.88
C ARG A 457 -35.81 0.82 -16.23
N ASN A 458 -35.02 -0.01 -15.54
CA ASN A 458 -35.49 -1.12 -14.71
C ASN A 458 -36.46 -0.68 -13.58
N HIS A 459 -36.52 0.61 -13.26
CA HIS A 459 -37.41 1.22 -12.26
C HIS A 459 -38.45 2.17 -12.86
N ARG A 460 -38.62 2.14 -14.20
CA ARG A 460 -39.53 3.01 -14.97
C ARG A 460 -39.18 4.50 -14.92
N ALA A 461 -37.89 4.84 -14.77
CA ALA A 461 -37.42 6.17 -15.12
C ALA A 461 -37.64 6.44 -16.63
N PRO A 462 -38.08 7.64 -17.05
CA PRO A 462 -38.25 7.97 -18.46
C PRO A 462 -36.92 8.06 -19.20
N GLU A 463 -35.87 8.54 -18.52
CA GLU A 463 -34.52 8.71 -19.05
C GLU A 463 -33.49 8.01 -18.16
N GLU A 464 -32.36 7.62 -18.77
CA GLU A 464 -31.30 6.86 -18.11
C GLU A 464 -29.95 7.22 -18.74
N THR A 465 -29.03 7.81 -17.96
CA THR A 465 -27.67 8.14 -18.38
C THR A 465 -26.66 7.49 -17.44
N LEU A 466 -26.10 6.37 -17.89
CA LEU A 466 -25.09 5.59 -17.16
C LEU A 466 -23.67 6.16 -17.40
N PRO A 467 -22.64 5.71 -16.65
CA PRO A 467 -21.29 6.30 -16.71
C PRO A 467 -20.64 6.31 -18.11
N ASP A 468 -21.01 5.38 -18.99
CA ASP A 468 -20.52 5.31 -20.38
C ASP A 468 -20.93 6.55 -21.21
N LYS A 469 -22.08 7.17 -20.89
CA LYS A 469 -22.52 8.45 -21.49
C LYS A 469 -21.77 9.66 -20.94
N HIS A 470 -21.06 9.47 -19.83
CA HIS A 470 -20.38 10.50 -19.07
C HIS A 470 -18.85 10.33 -19.09
N GLY A 471 -18.33 9.70 -20.15
CA GLY A 471 -16.89 9.68 -20.45
C GLY A 471 -16.06 8.61 -19.74
N PHE A 472 -16.68 7.64 -19.08
CA PHE A 472 -16.00 6.44 -18.59
C PHE A 472 -15.95 5.37 -19.70
N ALA A 473 -14.75 5.01 -20.14
CA ALA A 473 -14.53 3.99 -21.17
C ALA A 473 -14.65 2.56 -20.63
N GLU A 474 -14.26 2.33 -19.38
CA GLU A 474 -14.47 1.08 -18.64
C GLU A 474 -15.47 1.33 -17.50
N VAL A 475 -16.57 0.56 -17.47
CA VAL A 475 -17.59 0.63 -16.41
C VAL A 475 -17.63 -0.72 -15.70
N MET A 476 -17.20 -0.74 -14.44
CA MET A 476 -17.03 -1.94 -13.62
C MET A 476 -17.95 -1.85 -12.39
N ILE A 477 -18.70 -2.91 -12.10
CA ILE A 477 -19.51 -3.04 -10.86
C ILE A 477 -20.51 -1.87 -10.64
N SER A 478 -21.03 -1.28 -11.72
CA SER A 478 -21.97 -0.15 -11.64
C SER A 478 -23.43 -0.62 -11.68
N GLU A 479 -24.32 0.19 -11.12
CA GLU A 479 -25.71 -0.18 -10.92
C GLU A 479 -26.63 0.09 -12.13
N ASN A 480 -27.56 -0.84 -12.38
CA ASN A 480 -28.64 -0.68 -13.36
C ASN A 480 -30.03 -0.65 -12.68
N ARG A 481 -30.05 -0.54 -11.34
CA ARG A 481 -31.22 -0.53 -10.45
C ARG A 481 -30.92 0.28 -9.19
N GLY A 482 -31.97 0.70 -8.49
CA GLY A 482 -31.85 1.39 -7.21
C GLY A 482 -31.12 0.56 -6.13
N ILE A 483 -30.24 1.23 -5.38
CA ILE A 483 -29.35 0.64 -4.35
C ILE A 483 -30.07 0.43 -2.99
N ALA A 484 -31.37 0.69 -2.91
CA ALA A 484 -32.15 0.82 -1.66
C ALA A 484 -32.21 -0.43 -0.74
N ASP A 485 -31.63 -1.55 -1.17
CA ASP A 485 -31.71 -2.87 -0.55
C ASP A 485 -30.42 -3.33 0.15
N GLY A 486 -29.32 -2.55 0.08
CA GLY A 486 -28.15 -2.72 0.95
C GLY A 486 -27.36 -4.03 0.85
N THR A 487 -27.48 -4.81 -0.23
CA THR A 487 -26.83 -6.13 -0.31
C THR A 487 -25.38 -6.04 -0.78
N TYR A 488 -24.44 -6.15 0.15
CA TYR A 488 -22.99 -6.17 -0.11
C TYR A 488 -22.43 -7.56 -0.51
N PHE A 489 -23.28 -8.54 -0.81
CA PHE A 489 -22.86 -9.88 -1.21
C PHE A 489 -23.50 -10.30 -2.52
N HIS A 490 -22.76 -11.03 -3.35
CA HIS A 490 -23.27 -11.61 -4.58
C HIS A 490 -24.36 -12.68 -4.30
N PRO A 491 -25.49 -12.70 -5.03
CA PRO A 491 -25.81 -11.86 -6.20
C PRO A 491 -26.30 -10.46 -5.83
N TYR A 492 -25.68 -9.44 -6.43
CA TYR A 492 -25.94 -8.05 -6.09
C TYR A 492 -27.34 -7.59 -6.52
N HIS A 493 -28.14 -7.05 -5.60
CA HIS A 493 -29.53 -6.65 -5.92
C HIS A 493 -29.61 -5.47 -6.91
N PHE A 494 -28.63 -4.55 -6.85
CA PHE A 494 -28.57 -3.35 -7.71
C PHE A 494 -28.14 -3.67 -9.16
N ASN A 495 -27.53 -4.83 -9.40
CA ASN A 495 -27.23 -5.35 -10.73
C ASN A 495 -26.96 -6.86 -10.67
N ARG A 496 -27.96 -7.66 -11.07
CA ARG A 496 -27.89 -9.13 -11.07
C ARG A 496 -27.18 -9.74 -12.28
N GLU A 497 -26.73 -8.91 -13.22
CA GLU A 497 -25.99 -9.33 -14.42
C GLU A 497 -24.48 -9.38 -14.16
N ILE A 498 -24.02 -8.86 -13.01
CA ILE A 498 -22.63 -8.98 -12.57
C ILE A 498 -22.37 -10.41 -12.11
N GLU A 499 -21.62 -11.15 -12.91
CA GLU A 499 -21.14 -12.49 -12.55
C GLU A 499 -20.11 -12.43 -11.40
N LYS A 500 -20.19 -13.44 -10.53
CA LYS A 500 -19.20 -13.69 -9.48
C LYS A 500 -17.83 -14.06 -10.08
N LYS A 501 -16.78 -13.49 -9.51
CA LYS A 501 -15.37 -13.62 -9.93
C LYS A 501 -14.48 -14.15 -8.81
N LEU A 502 -14.74 -13.77 -7.56
CA LEU A 502 -13.94 -14.17 -6.39
C LEU A 502 -14.35 -15.56 -5.87
N PRO A 503 -13.40 -16.33 -5.30
CA PRO A 503 -13.65 -17.66 -4.75
C PRO A 503 -14.49 -17.64 -3.46
N GLY A 504 -14.80 -18.82 -2.93
CA GLY A 504 -15.60 -19.01 -1.71
C GLY A 504 -17.11 -19.16 -1.97
N ALA A 505 -17.94 -19.20 -0.92
CA ALA A 505 -19.39 -19.30 -1.06
C ALA A 505 -20.02 -17.96 -1.48
N TYR A 506 -19.59 -16.87 -0.86
CA TYR A 506 -20.11 -15.51 -1.04
C TYR A 506 -18.99 -14.58 -1.49
N GLU A 507 -19.24 -13.77 -2.52
CA GLU A 507 -18.34 -12.67 -2.92
C GLU A 507 -18.82 -11.39 -2.23
N PHE A 508 -17.89 -10.66 -1.60
CA PHE A 508 -18.16 -9.39 -0.94
C PHE A 508 -17.89 -8.21 -1.89
N LEU A 509 -18.83 -7.28 -1.95
CA LEU A 509 -18.85 -6.19 -2.93
C LEU A 509 -17.62 -5.29 -2.84
N THR A 510 -17.26 -4.84 -1.64
CA THR A 510 -16.11 -3.94 -1.46
C THR A 510 -14.80 -4.61 -1.87
N ASP A 511 -14.62 -5.88 -1.53
CA ASP A 511 -13.44 -6.66 -1.96
C ASP A 511 -13.43 -6.86 -3.48
N ARG A 512 -14.61 -7.04 -4.10
CA ARG A 512 -14.74 -7.11 -5.56
C ARG A 512 -14.37 -5.78 -6.23
N GLU A 513 -14.85 -4.65 -5.70
CA GLU A 513 -14.50 -3.31 -6.18
C GLU A 513 -12.97 -3.06 -6.09
N ASN A 514 -12.33 -3.48 -4.99
CA ASN A 514 -10.88 -3.39 -4.81
C ASN A 514 -10.11 -4.18 -5.89
N VAL A 515 -10.56 -5.40 -6.21
CA VAL A 515 -9.94 -6.24 -7.24
C VAL A 515 -10.09 -5.63 -8.64
N GLU A 516 -11.28 -5.15 -9.00
CA GLU A 516 -11.47 -4.48 -10.30
C GLU A 516 -10.63 -3.20 -10.42
N ALA A 517 -10.43 -2.45 -9.33
CA ALA A 517 -9.54 -1.28 -9.30
C ALA A 517 -8.07 -1.66 -9.56
N VAL A 518 -7.56 -2.69 -8.89
CA VAL A 518 -6.18 -3.19 -9.09
C VAL A 518 -5.98 -3.69 -10.52
N GLU A 519 -6.92 -4.47 -11.06
CA GLU A 519 -6.83 -4.95 -12.43
C GLU A 519 -6.95 -3.83 -13.47
N PHE A 520 -7.77 -2.80 -13.24
CA PHE A 520 -7.84 -1.63 -14.11
C PHE A 520 -6.48 -0.91 -14.19
N ILE A 521 -5.80 -0.74 -13.06
CA ILE A 521 -4.45 -0.16 -12.99
C ILE A 521 -3.46 -1.02 -13.79
N GLU A 522 -3.50 -2.35 -13.62
CA GLU A 522 -2.64 -3.30 -14.35
C GLU A 522 -2.87 -3.24 -15.88
N ARG A 523 -4.13 -3.26 -16.33
CA ARG A 523 -4.49 -3.17 -17.76
C ARG A 523 -4.06 -1.85 -18.39
N ASN A 524 -4.08 -0.76 -17.63
CA ASN A 524 -3.87 0.59 -18.14
C ASN A 524 -2.48 1.19 -17.86
N LYS A 525 -1.56 0.45 -17.22
CA LYS A 525 -0.23 0.93 -16.78
C LYS A 525 0.64 1.65 -17.83
N GLU A 526 0.47 1.31 -19.12
CA GLU A 526 1.21 1.91 -20.25
C GLU A 526 0.66 3.28 -20.70
N LYS A 527 -0.45 3.76 -20.12
CA LYS A 527 -1.14 5.00 -20.50
C LYS A 527 -1.55 5.81 -19.26
N PRO A 528 -1.64 7.14 -19.35
CA PRO A 528 -2.23 7.93 -18.28
C PRO A 528 -3.69 7.53 -18.07
N PHE A 529 -4.10 7.24 -16.84
CA PHE A 529 -5.47 6.83 -16.51
C PHE A 529 -6.13 7.66 -15.41
N PHE A 530 -7.46 7.75 -15.46
CA PHE A 530 -8.32 8.24 -14.40
C PHE A 530 -9.23 7.11 -13.96
N LEU A 531 -9.09 6.68 -12.70
CA LEU A 531 -9.94 5.69 -12.05
C LEU A 531 -10.80 6.39 -10.99
N PHE A 532 -12.12 6.29 -11.13
CA PHE A 532 -13.06 6.68 -10.10
C PHE A 532 -13.55 5.42 -9.38
N LEU A 533 -12.93 5.10 -8.23
CA LEU A 533 -13.34 4.00 -7.36
C LEU A 533 -14.38 4.55 -6.38
N SER A 534 -15.65 4.44 -6.74
CA SER A 534 -16.76 4.94 -5.95
C SER A 534 -17.49 3.79 -5.26
N HIS A 535 -17.02 3.41 -4.09
CA HIS A 535 -17.62 2.35 -3.30
C HIS A 535 -19.10 2.58 -3.01
N TYR A 536 -19.87 1.49 -2.88
CA TYR A 536 -21.17 1.51 -2.20
C TYR A 536 -21.03 1.46 -0.66
N ALA A 537 -19.86 1.10 -0.15
CA ALA A 537 -19.57 1.12 1.28
C ALA A 537 -19.21 2.56 1.71
N VAL A 538 -19.67 3.09 2.85
CA VAL A 538 -20.33 2.43 4.00
C VAL A 538 -21.82 2.82 4.11
N HIS A 539 -22.53 2.93 3.00
CA HIS A 539 -23.90 3.45 2.93
C HIS A 539 -24.88 2.81 3.94
N THR A 540 -25.73 3.66 4.56
CA THR A 540 -26.79 3.44 5.58
C THR A 540 -27.28 2.03 6.00
N GLN A 541 -27.28 1.03 5.11
CA GLN A 541 -27.60 -0.37 5.42
C GLN A 541 -26.30 -1.17 5.57
N VAL A 542 -25.48 -0.78 6.55
CA VAL A 542 -24.14 -1.34 6.75
C VAL A 542 -24.18 -2.84 7.00
N HIS A 543 -23.37 -3.58 6.24
CA HIS A 543 -23.23 -5.02 6.37
C HIS A 543 -21.81 -5.43 5.93
N GLY A 544 -20.89 -5.52 6.88
CA GLY A 544 -19.54 -6.04 6.67
C GLY A 544 -19.42 -7.56 6.78
N LYS A 545 -18.24 -8.09 6.40
CA LYS A 545 -17.95 -9.54 6.38
C LYS A 545 -18.02 -10.20 7.77
N PRO A 546 -18.59 -11.42 7.91
CA PRO A 546 -18.88 -12.02 9.21
C PRO A 546 -17.67 -12.12 10.17
N GLU A 547 -16.49 -12.44 9.64
CA GLU A 547 -15.25 -12.57 10.40
C GLU A 547 -14.71 -11.22 10.91
N LEU A 548 -14.74 -10.18 10.07
CA LEU A 548 -14.37 -8.82 10.47
C LEU A 548 -15.38 -8.26 11.49
N VAL A 549 -16.68 -8.47 11.28
CA VAL A 549 -17.71 -8.06 12.24
C VAL A 549 -17.52 -8.78 13.58
N ALA A 550 -17.17 -10.07 13.56
CA ALA A 550 -16.86 -10.83 14.78
C ALA A 550 -15.58 -10.35 15.50
N HIS A 551 -14.61 -9.75 14.78
CA HIS A 551 -13.47 -9.04 15.35
C HIS A 551 -13.92 -7.72 16.01
N PHE A 552 -14.58 -6.83 15.28
CA PHE A 552 -15.03 -5.54 15.82
C PHE A 552 -16.03 -5.67 16.98
N ARG A 553 -16.90 -6.69 16.99
CA ARG A 553 -17.78 -7.02 18.13
C ARG A 553 -17.03 -7.37 19.43
N LYS A 554 -15.78 -7.84 19.34
CA LYS A 554 -14.95 -8.17 20.52
C LYS A 554 -14.18 -6.96 21.06
N LYS A 555 -14.08 -5.86 20.30
CA LYS A 555 -13.38 -4.65 20.77
C LYS A 555 -14.16 -3.97 21.89
N ALA A 556 -13.43 -3.43 22.87
CA ALA A 556 -14.02 -2.69 23.97
C ALA A 556 -14.81 -1.47 23.44
N GLY A 557 -16.05 -1.31 23.93
CA GLY A 557 -16.93 -0.24 23.49
C GLY A 557 -17.62 -0.46 22.15
N ALA A 558 -17.60 -1.68 21.57
CA ALA A 558 -18.40 -2.03 20.41
C ALA A 558 -19.88 -1.68 20.60
N GLY A 559 -20.46 -1.03 19.59
CA GLY A 559 -21.86 -0.63 19.60
C GLY A 559 -22.82 -1.80 19.47
N THR A 560 -24.04 -1.61 19.98
CA THR A 560 -25.15 -2.55 19.80
C THR A 560 -26.39 -1.79 19.36
N SER A 561 -27.36 -2.49 18.78
CA SER A 561 -28.70 -1.96 18.53
C SER A 561 -29.75 -3.06 18.63
N ALA A 562 -31.00 -2.67 18.89
CA ALA A 562 -32.11 -3.62 18.95
C ALA A 562 -32.36 -4.24 17.55
N PRO A 563 -32.70 -5.55 17.46
CA PRO A 563 -33.00 -6.18 16.19
C PRO A 563 -34.14 -5.47 15.43
N GLY A 564 -33.91 -5.21 14.14
CA GLY A 564 -34.91 -4.61 13.26
C GLY A 564 -36.02 -5.60 12.86
N LYS A 565 -37.17 -5.08 12.41
CA LYS A 565 -38.37 -5.87 12.00
C LYS A 565 -38.13 -6.91 10.90
N ASN A 566 -37.00 -6.82 10.18
CA ASN A 566 -36.64 -7.71 9.05
C ASN A 566 -35.54 -8.73 9.40
N ASN A 567 -35.17 -8.87 10.68
CA ASN A 567 -34.19 -9.85 11.14
C ASN A 567 -34.82 -11.26 11.20
N SER A 568 -34.71 -12.05 10.13
CA SER A 568 -35.08 -13.47 10.16
C SER A 568 -33.85 -14.35 10.41
N GLU A 569 -33.93 -15.22 11.42
CA GLU A 569 -32.80 -16.08 11.85
C GLU A 569 -32.34 -17.09 10.77
N ASN A 570 -33.18 -17.33 9.74
CA ASN A 570 -32.96 -18.32 8.68
C ASN A 570 -32.51 -17.72 7.33
N ASP A 571 -32.16 -16.43 7.26
CA ASP A 571 -31.59 -15.85 6.03
C ASP A 571 -30.10 -16.24 5.91
N PRO A 572 -29.70 -17.04 4.89
CA PRO A 572 -28.30 -17.43 4.70
C PRO A 572 -27.38 -16.24 4.38
N TYR A 573 -27.94 -15.09 3.98
CA TYR A 573 -27.21 -13.85 3.73
C TYR A 573 -27.40 -12.81 4.85
N LYS A 574 -28.24 -13.07 5.87
CA LYS A 574 -28.59 -12.13 6.96
C LYS A 574 -28.70 -10.67 6.50
N LYS A 575 -29.58 -10.37 5.54
CA LYS A 575 -29.73 -9.06 4.88
C LYS A 575 -29.84 -7.87 5.86
N PHE A 576 -30.40 -8.10 7.05
CA PHE A 576 -30.36 -7.16 8.16
C PHE A 576 -29.79 -7.89 9.40
N PRO A 577 -28.47 -7.89 9.59
CA PRO A 577 -27.86 -8.61 10.71
C PRO A 577 -28.17 -7.90 12.04
N ALA A 578 -28.04 -8.62 13.16
CA ALA A 578 -28.11 -7.99 14.48
C ALA A 578 -27.06 -6.85 14.61
N ASP A 579 -27.34 -5.88 15.47
CA ASP A 579 -26.53 -4.67 15.74
C ASP A 579 -26.19 -3.71 14.57
N TYR A 580 -26.59 -3.96 13.32
CA TYR A 580 -26.29 -3.09 12.16
C TYR A 580 -26.69 -1.60 12.28
N ARG A 581 -27.64 -1.26 13.17
CA ARG A 581 -28.07 0.12 13.51
C ARG A 581 -27.41 0.67 14.78
N ALA A 582 -26.21 0.21 15.13
CA ALA A 582 -25.46 0.77 16.25
C ALA A 582 -25.04 2.21 15.90
N GLU A 583 -25.50 3.20 16.69
CA GLU A 583 -25.26 4.64 16.44
C GLU A 583 -23.80 5.08 16.71
N LYS A 584 -22.98 4.22 17.34
CA LYS A 584 -21.57 4.47 17.68
C LYS A 584 -20.79 3.17 17.62
N ASN A 585 -19.52 3.21 17.22
CA ASN A 585 -18.61 2.05 17.21
C ASN A 585 -19.25 0.83 16.54
N ASN A 586 -19.87 1.05 15.37
CA ASN A 586 -20.69 0.07 14.68
C ASN A 586 -19.82 -1.04 14.06
N PRO A 587 -19.94 -2.31 14.50
CA PRO A 587 -19.07 -3.39 14.01
C PRO A 587 -19.23 -3.68 12.52
N HIS A 588 -20.42 -3.44 11.94
CA HIS A 588 -20.67 -3.64 10.52
C HIS A 588 -20.10 -2.51 9.66
N LEU A 589 -20.15 -1.25 10.12
CA LEU A 589 -19.48 -0.12 9.46
C LEU A 589 -17.96 -0.31 9.51
N ALA A 590 -17.41 -0.60 10.70
CA ALA A 590 -15.98 -0.81 10.88
C ALA A 590 -15.44 -1.93 9.98
N ALA A 591 -16.17 -3.03 9.84
CA ALA A 591 -15.83 -4.13 8.92
C ALA A 591 -15.88 -3.74 7.44
N GLN A 592 -16.82 -2.89 7.02
CA GLN A 592 -16.85 -2.36 5.64
C GLN A 592 -15.70 -1.39 5.38
N LEU A 593 -15.44 -0.48 6.31
CA LEU A 593 -14.36 0.48 6.24
C LEU A 593 -12.98 -0.20 6.23
N TYR A 594 -12.80 -1.28 6.99
CA TYR A 594 -11.60 -2.12 6.95
C TYR A 594 -11.37 -2.72 5.54
N SER A 595 -12.43 -3.23 4.88
CA SER A 595 -12.32 -3.68 3.49
C SER A 595 -11.97 -2.55 2.50
N ILE A 596 -12.41 -1.31 2.73
CA ILE A 596 -11.97 -0.15 1.93
C ILE A 596 -10.48 0.12 2.18
N ASP A 597 -10.03 0.08 3.43
CA ASP A 597 -8.64 0.33 3.83
C ASP A 597 -7.67 -0.71 3.24
N GLU A 598 -8.00 -2.00 3.30
CA GLU A 598 -7.29 -3.08 2.61
C GLU A 598 -7.22 -2.81 1.09
N GLY A 599 -8.30 -2.31 0.49
CA GLY A 599 -8.36 -1.87 -0.91
C GLY A 599 -7.36 -0.76 -1.24
N VAL A 600 -7.22 0.23 -0.36
CA VAL A 600 -6.16 1.24 -0.45
C VAL A 600 -4.79 0.58 -0.34
N GLY A 601 -4.60 -0.36 0.59
CA GLY A 601 -3.38 -1.16 0.70
C GLY A 601 -3.01 -1.86 -0.61
N MET A 602 -3.97 -2.56 -1.22
CA MET A 602 -3.82 -3.25 -2.50
C MET A 602 -3.46 -2.30 -3.65
N ILE A 603 -4.17 -1.17 -3.78
CA ILE A 603 -3.92 -0.15 -4.82
C ILE A 603 -2.53 0.44 -4.66
N MET A 604 -2.14 0.81 -3.44
CA MET A 604 -0.82 1.38 -3.16
C MET A 604 0.31 0.37 -3.43
N ALA A 605 0.09 -0.92 -3.12
CA ALA A 605 1.00 -1.99 -3.46
C ALA A 605 1.13 -2.20 -4.98
N GLN A 606 0.02 -2.13 -5.74
CA GLN A 606 0.04 -2.24 -7.20
C GLN A 606 0.74 -1.05 -7.87
N LEU A 607 0.51 0.16 -7.39
CA LEU A 607 1.20 1.35 -7.88
C LEU A 607 2.71 1.29 -7.61
N GLN A 608 3.10 0.71 -6.47
CA GLN A 608 4.50 0.49 -6.11
C GLN A 608 5.14 -0.59 -6.99
N SER A 609 4.48 -1.74 -7.17
CA SER A 609 5.00 -2.88 -7.95
C SER A 609 5.15 -2.57 -9.44
N LEU A 610 4.35 -1.65 -9.98
CA LEU A 610 4.42 -1.18 -11.36
C LEU A 610 5.28 0.08 -11.57
N GLY A 611 5.89 0.64 -10.53
CA GLY A 611 6.64 1.90 -10.62
C GLY A 611 5.79 3.13 -10.95
N LEU A 612 4.46 3.05 -10.79
CA LEU A 612 3.51 4.12 -11.07
C LEU A 612 3.29 5.08 -9.89
N ALA A 613 3.72 4.69 -8.68
CA ALA A 613 3.51 5.42 -7.43
C ALA A 613 3.87 6.91 -7.51
N GLU A 614 5.07 7.24 -7.99
CA GLU A 614 5.53 8.65 -8.08
C GLU A 614 4.75 9.48 -9.11
N ASN A 615 4.16 8.84 -10.13
CA ASN A 615 3.36 9.50 -11.15
C ASN A 615 1.84 9.34 -10.95
N THR A 616 1.37 8.91 -9.78
CA THR A 616 -0.06 8.73 -9.51
C THR A 616 -0.54 9.63 -8.38
N ILE A 617 -1.61 10.38 -8.63
CA ILE A 617 -2.35 11.14 -7.61
C ILE A 617 -3.42 10.21 -7.06
N VAL A 618 -3.44 10.00 -5.74
CA VAL A 618 -4.49 9.24 -5.05
C VAL A 618 -5.26 10.21 -4.15
N ILE A 619 -6.58 10.22 -4.28
CA ILE A 619 -7.50 11.02 -3.46
C ILE A 619 -8.43 10.05 -2.74
N PHE A 620 -8.62 10.24 -1.44
CA PHE A 620 -9.61 9.50 -0.65
C PHE A 620 -10.54 10.48 0.07
N THR A 621 -11.86 10.33 -0.10
CA THR A 621 -12.87 11.15 0.60
C THR A 621 -14.25 10.46 0.65
N SER A 622 -15.29 11.19 1.06
CA SER A 622 -16.69 10.72 1.03
C SER A 622 -17.61 11.70 0.28
N ASP A 623 -18.88 11.35 0.08
CA ASP A 623 -19.87 12.20 -0.62
C ASP A 623 -20.81 12.99 0.30
N ASN A 624 -20.89 12.64 1.58
CA ASN A 624 -21.54 13.43 2.63
C ASN A 624 -21.13 12.88 4.02
N GLY A 625 -21.45 13.63 5.07
CA GLY A 625 -21.25 13.17 6.45
C GLY A 625 -22.10 11.93 6.79
N GLY A 626 -21.73 11.24 7.88
CA GLY A 626 -22.28 9.93 8.21
C GLY A 626 -23.74 9.95 8.67
N GLU A 627 -24.48 8.86 8.44
CA GLU A 627 -25.84 8.71 8.94
C GLU A 627 -25.84 8.45 10.46
N VAL A 628 -26.53 9.32 11.21
CA VAL A 628 -26.58 9.27 12.69
C VAL A 628 -27.19 8.00 13.30
N ASN A 629 -27.86 7.17 12.49
CA ASN A 629 -28.44 5.89 12.91
C ASN A 629 -27.47 4.69 12.79
N VAL A 630 -26.27 4.91 12.24
CA VAL A 630 -25.22 3.88 12.09
C VAL A 630 -23.84 4.37 12.50
N THR A 631 -23.65 5.68 12.71
CA THR A 631 -22.43 6.23 13.31
C THR A 631 -22.62 7.62 13.93
N SER A 632 -21.54 8.15 14.53
CA SER A 632 -21.50 9.42 15.25
C SER A 632 -20.43 10.35 14.68
N ASN A 633 -20.86 11.44 14.04
CA ASN A 633 -19.99 12.51 13.53
C ASN A 633 -19.39 13.42 14.64
N ALA A 634 -19.53 13.06 15.91
CA ALA A 634 -19.08 13.86 17.05
C ALA A 634 -17.58 14.21 16.96
N PRO A 635 -17.18 15.47 17.27
CA PRO A 635 -17.95 16.51 17.95
C PRO A 635 -18.87 17.34 17.03
N LEU A 636 -18.91 17.05 15.72
CA LEU A 636 -19.73 17.78 14.77
C LEU A 636 -21.22 17.41 14.94
N ARG A 637 -22.10 18.40 14.78
CA ARG A 637 -23.55 18.23 14.94
C ARG A 637 -24.20 17.65 13.69
N GLY A 638 -25.16 16.76 13.87
CA GLY A 638 -25.94 16.17 12.79
C GLY A 638 -25.19 15.11 11.98
N GLY A 639 -25.67 14.88 10.75
CA GLY A 639 -25.18 13.84 9.84
C GLY A 639 -25.83 13.95 8.47
N LYS A 640 -25.77 12.87 7.68
CA LYS A 640 -26.42 12.76 6.36
C LYS A 640 -27.81 13.43 6.33
N SER A 641 -28.06 14.20 5.27
CA SER A 641 -29.24 15.06 5.04
C SER A 641 -29.34 16.35 5.88
N MET A 642 -28.42 16.63 6.81
CA MET A 642 -28.41 17.87 7.59
C MET A 642 -27.35 18.88 7.11
N LEU A 643 -27.66 20.18 7.09
CA LEU A 643 -26.68 21.25 6.77
C LEU A 643 -25.77 21.65 7.95
N TYR A 644 -25.90 20.98 9.09
CA TYR A 644 -24.95 21.06 10.20
C TYR A 644 -23.60 20.42 9.80
N GLU A 645 -22.51 20.78 10.48
CA GLU A 645 -21.14 20.37 10.16
C GLU A 645 -21.00 18.85 9.99
N GLY A 646 -21.66 18.06 10.83
CA GLY A 646 -21.59 16.59 10.76
C GLY A 646 -22.23 15.99 9.52
N GLY A 647 -23.04 16.73 8.77
CA GLY A 647 -23.66 16.29 7.51
C GLY A 647 -22.97 16.77 6.24
N VAL A 648 -22.20 17.86 6.32
CA VAL A 648 -21.50 18.46 5.15
C VAL A 648 -19.98 18.39 5.24
N ARG A 649 -19.39 17.92 6.33
CA ARG A 649 -17.94 17.81 6.50
C ARG A 649 -17.48 16.36 6.36
N GLU A 650 -16.42 16.16 5.60
CA GLU A 650 -15.94 14.85 5.14
C GLU A 650 -14.46 14.64 5.50
N PRO A 651 -13.99 13.39 5.65
CA PRO A 651 -12.56 13.14 5.68
C PRO A 651 -11.99 13.34 4.28
N LEU A 652 -10.81 13.94 4.17
CA LEU A 652 -10.09 14.05 2.90
C LEU A 652 -8.58 13.82 3.06
N ILE A 653 -8.03 12.96 2.22
CA ILE A 653 -6.60 12.68 2.07
C ILE A 653 -6.24 12.83 0.59
N VAL A 654 -5.17 13.55 0.28
CA VAL A 654 -4.62 13.68 -1.07
C VAL A 654 -3.14 13.31 -1.06
N TRP A 655 -2.76 12.34 -1.88
CA TRP A 655 -1.43 11.73 -1.88
C TRP A 655 -0.79 11.74 -3.26
N ASN A 656 0.47 12.15 -3.30
CA ASN A 656 1.46 11.86 -4.34
C ASN A 656 2.84 12.24 -3.75
N PRO A 657 3.85 11.37 -3.84
CA PRO A 657 5.08 11.51 -3.05
C PRO A 657 6.05 12.56 -3.60
N THR A 658 5.87 13.00 -4.85
CA THR A 658 6.78 13.93 -5.55
C THR A 658 6.13 15.29 -5.86
N ARG A 659 4.79 15.36 -5.86
CA ARG A 659 4.02 16.55 -6.26
C ARG A 659 3.42 17.33 -5.08
N PHE A 660 3.25 16.70 -3.90
CA PHE A 660 2.53 17.29 -2.77
C PHE A 660 3.32 17.29 -1.45
N ALA A 661 2.96 18.23 -0.59
CA ALA A 661 3.54 18.45 0.73
C ALA A 661 3.31 17.26 1.69
N GLN A 662 4.27 16.32 1.72
CA GLN A 662 4.20 15.09 2.51
C GLN A 662 3.96 15.35 4.00
N GLY A 663 3.04 14.60 4.61
CA GLY A 663 2.73 14.66 6.04
C GLY A 663 2.12 15.98 6.50
N SER A 664 1.61 16.81 5.59
CA SER A 664 1.04 18.12 5.93
C SER A 664 -0.45 18.04 6.28
N VAL A 665 -0.89 18.99 7.11
CA VAL A 665 -2.29 19.16 7.48
C VAL A 665 -2.76 20.52 6.98
N VAL A 666 -3.84 20.53 6.22
CA VAL A 666 -4.46 21.75 5.67
C VAL A 666 -5.71 22.10 6.48
N HIS A 667 -5.86 23.38 6.82
CA HIS A 667 -6.96 23.89 7.63
C HIS A 667 -7.88 24.84 6.85
N GLU A 668 -7.43 25.29 5.68
CA GLU A 668 -8.16 26.05 4.68
C GLU A 668 -9.42 25.28 4.26
N PRO A 669 -10.61 25.91 4.29
CA PRO A 669 -11.83 25.26 3.82
C PRO A 669 -11.82 24.99 2.32
N ILE A 670 -12.19 23.77 1.93
CA ILE A 670 -12.33 23.34 0.53
C ILE A 670 -13.70 22.68 0.33
N VAL A 671 -14.10 22.49 -0.92
CA VAL A 671 -15.36 21.81 -1.27
C VAL A 671 -15.17 20.90 -2.47
N ASN A 672 -15.82 19.75 -2.50
CA ASN A 672 -15.53 18.66 -3.45
C ASN A 672 -15.45 19.05 -4.95
N PHE A 673 -16.24 20.03 -5.42
CA PHE A 673 -16.16 20.50 -6.80
C PHE A 673 -14.88 21.28 -7.15
N ASP A 674 -14.04 21.64 -6.17
CA ASP A 674 -12.68 22.16 -6.37
C ASP A 674 -11.74 21.13 -7.03
N PHE A 675 -12.04 19.83 -6.91
CA PHE A 675 -11.21 18.81 -7.56
C PHE A 675 -11.21 18.91 -9.08
N TYR A 676 -12.29 19.42 -9.70
CA TYR A 676 -12.33 19.61 -11.15
C TYR A 676 -11.23 20.58 -11.65
N PRO A 677 -11.18 21.86 -11.22
CA PRO A 677 -10.08 22.75 -11.60
C PRO A 677 -8.71 22.30 -11.06
N THR A 678 -8.65 21.63 -9.91
CA THR A 678 -7.39 21.11 -9.35
C THR A 678 -6.76 20.04 -10.25
N LEU A 679 -7.56 19.06 -10.69
CA LEU A 679 -7.10 17.97 -11.56
C LEU A 679 -6.86 18.48 -12.98
N LEU A 680 -7.63 19.45 -13.46
CA LEU A 680 -7.39 20.15 -14.72
C LEU A 680 -6.01 20.82 -14.73
N GLU A 681 -5.66 21.58 -13.68
CA GLU A 681 -4.33 22.20 -13.53
C GLU A 681 -3.24 21.13 -13.36
N GLY A 682 -3.44 20.17 -12.46
CA GLY A 682 -2.44 19.14 -12.10
C GLY A 682 -2.05 18.21 -13.25
N THR A 683 -2.91 18.07 -14.25
CA THR A 683 -2.71 17.21 -15.43
C THR A 683 -2.33 18.00 -16.69
N GLY A 684 -2.46 19.33 -16.66
CA GLY A 684 -2.28 20.20 -17.84
C GLY A 684 -3.38 20.03 -18.89
N ALA A 685 -4.52 19.45 -18.52
CA ALA A 685 -5.64 19.21 -19.41
C ALA A 685 -6.33 20.52 -19.85
N LYS A 686 -6.86 20.53 -21.08
CA LYS A 686 -7.48 21.73 -21.65
C LYS A 686 -8.90 21.92 -21.14
N HIS A 687 -9.17 23.09 -20.54
CA HIS A 687 -10.52 23.52 -20.20
C HIS A 687 -11.40 23.61 -21.47
N ARG A 688 -12.69 23.27 -21.33
CA ARG A 688 -13.66 23.27 -22.44
C ARG A 688 -14.73 24.37 -22.35
N GLY A 689 -14.53 25.35 -21.47
CA GLY A 689 -15.33 26.59 -21.44
C GLY A 689 -16.61 26.54 -20.61
N GLN A 690 -16.93 25.40 -19.97
CA GLN A 690 -18.04 25.35 -19.01
C GLN A 690 -17.75 26.22 -17.79
N LYS A 691 -18.79 26.66 -17.08
CA LYS A 691 -18.59 27.36 -15.83
C LYS A 691 -18.06 26.39 -14.77
N LEU A 692 -17.02 26.78 -14.05
CA LEU A 692 -16.58 26.12 -12.82
C LEU A 692 -16.86 27.07 -11.67
N ASP A 693 -17.45 26.57 -10.58
CA ASP A 693 -17.63 27.32 -9.33
C ASP A 693 -16.47 27.05 -8.34
N GLY A 694 -15.69 25.99 -8.57
CA GLY A 694 -14.51 25.64 -7.79
C GLY A 694 -13.24 26.43 -8.11
N ILE A 695 -12.25 26.31 -7.23
CA ILE A 695 -10.89 26.84 -7.43
C ILE A 695 -9.87 25.69 -7.33
N SER A 696 -8.71 25.85 -7.95
CA SER A 696 -7.62 24.87 -7.82
C SER A 696 -7.06 24.85 -6.39
N LEU A 697 -6.91 23.65 -5.82
CA LEU A 697 -6.27 23.40 -4.53
C LEU A 697 -4.74 23.27 -4.64
N ALA A 698 -4.16 23.49 -5.82
CA ALA A 698 -2.76 23.22 -6.08
C ALA A 698 -1.78 24.01 -5.17
N SER A 699 -2.15 25.20 -4.69
CA SER A 699 -1.32 25.99 -3.77
C SER A 699 -1.16 25.32 -2.40
N VAL A 700 -2.27 24.87 -1.80
CA VAL A 700 -2.27 24.17 -0.49
C VAL A 700 -1.76 22.74 -0.59
N LEU A 701 -1.88 22.09 -1.76
CA LEU A 701 -1.36 20.75 -1.98
C LEU A 701 0.16 20.71 -2.17
N ARG A 702 0.75 21.69 -2.88
CA ARG A 702 2.18 21.69 -3.23
C ARG A 702 3.11 22.20 -2.11
N ALA A 703 2.62 23.06 -1.22
CA ALA A 703 3.45 23.73 -0.22
C ALA A 703 2.82 23.70 1.19
N PRO A 704 3.56 23.29 2.24
CA PRO A 704 3.13 23.51 3.62
C PRO A 704 2.90 25.01 3.86
N GLY A 705 1.73 25.38 4.38
CA GLY A 705 1.36 26.79 4.58
C GLY A 705 1.02 27.55 3.28
N GLY A 706 0.78 26.85 2.17
CA GLY A 706 0.08 27.42 1.02
C GLY A 706 -1.30 27.96 1.43
N SER A 707 -1.86 28.87 0.63
CA SER A 707 -3.16 29.49 0.93
C SER A 707 -4.07 29.52 -0.30
N LEU A 708 -5.38 29.64 -0.05
CA LEU A 708 -6.42 29.82 -1.06
C LEU A 708 -7.03 31.22 -0.95
N PRO A 709 -7.49 31.81 -2.07
CA PRO A 709 -8.30 33.03 -2.03
C PRO A 709 -9.48 32.91 -1.07
N ALA A 710 -9.69 33.95 -0.26
CA ALA A 710 -10.85 34.02 0.64
C ALA A 710 -12.15 34.03 -0.17
N ARG A 711 -13.08 33.14 0.20
CA ARG A 711 -14.40 32.99 -0.42
C ARG A 711 -15.45 32.52 0.59
N SER A 712 -16.70 32.64 0.20
CA SER A 712 -17.84 32.05 0.91
C SER A 712 -18.21 30.70 0.29
N PHE A 713 -18.64 29.78 1.14
CA PHE A 713 -19.12 28.45 0.78
C PHE A 713 -20.62 28.41 0.98
N TYR A 714 -21.36 27.76 0.09
CA TYR A 714 -22.81 27.80 0.06
C TYR A 714 -23.39 26.40 -0.11
N TRP A 715 -24.52 26.16 0.55
CA TRP A 715 -25.32 24.95 0.38
C TRP A 715 -26.78 25.34 0.14
N HIS A 716 -27.46 24.57 -0.69
CA HIS A 716 -28.87 24.77 -1.00
C HIS A 716 -29.55 23.41 -1.08
N TYR A 717 -30.37 23.09 -0.08
CA TYR A 717 -31.04 21.80 0.07
C TYR A 717 -32.57 22.02 0.18
N PRO A 718 -33.22 22.37 -0.94
CA PRO A 718 -34.64 22.69 -1.00
C PRO A 718 -35.47 21.41 -1.02
N LEU A 719 -35.84 20.94 0.16
CA LEU A 719 -36.75 19.81 0.33
C LEU A 719 -38.22 20.25 0.25
N VAL A 720 -39.06 19.35 -0.27
CA VAL A 720 -40.53 19.48 -0.27
C VAL A 720 -41.09 19.10 1.11
N GLU A 721 -40.58 18.03 1.68
CA GLU A 721 -40.89 17.53 3.04
C GLU A 721 -39.57 17.25 3.79
N PRO A 722 -39.54 17.33 5.12
CA PRO A 722 -38.36 16.94 5.89
C PRO A 722 -37.90 15.50 5.56
N HIS A 723 -36.60 15.33 5.36
CA HIS A 723 -36.02 14.03 5.06
C HIS A 723 -36.15 13.08 6.26
N PHE A 724 -36.32 11.78 6.00
CA PHE A 724 -36.44 10.73 7.04
C PHE A 724 -35.21 10.56 7.94
N LEU A 725 -34.13 11.33 7.70
CA LEU A 725 -32.92 11.40 8.51
C LEU A 725 -32.83 12.71 9.31
N GLY A 726 -33.91 13.50 9.37
CA GLY A 726 -33.97 14.78 10.10
C GLY A 726 -33.52 16.01 9.32
N GLY A 727 -33.19 15.86 8.02
CA GLY A 727 -32.92 16.99 7.13
C GLY A 727 -34.13 17.90 6.95
N ARG A 728 -33.94 19.22 7.03
CA ARG A 728 -34.98 20.25 6.80
C ARG A 728 -34.68 21.02 5.52
N SER A 729 -35.73 21.51 4.86
CA SER A 729 -35.60 22.38 3.68
C SER A 729 -34.88 23.68 4.06
N ALA A 730 -33.67 23.89 3.53
CA ALA A 730 -32.78 24.95 4.00
C ALA A 730 -31.71 25.38 3.00
N GLY A 731 -31.15 26.56 3.22
CA GLY A 731 -29.90 27.02 2.62
C GLY A 731 -28.87 27.33 3.72
N SER A 732 -27.58 27.31 3.38
CA SER A 732 -26.51 27.61 4.33
C SER A 732 -25.37 28.37 3.66
N ILE A 733 -24.68 29.21 4.42
CA ILE A 733 -23.47 29.94 4.00
C ILE A 733 -22.41 29.86 5.09
N ARG A 734 -21.16 29.56 4.73
CA ARG A 734 -19.97 29.74 5.57
C ARG A 734 -19.10 30.84 4.98
N LYS A 735 -18.77 31.85 5.78
CA LYS A 735 -17.88 32.98 5.42
C LYS A 735 -16.86 33.18 6.54
N GLY A 736 -15.64 32.70 6.32
CA GLY A 736 -14.60 32.62 7.34
C GLY A 736 -15.02 31.74 8.52
N ASP A 737 -15.00 32.32 9.72
CA ASP A 737 -15.39 31.65 10.98
C ASP A 737 -16.91 31.51 11.16
N TRP A 738 -17.72 32.25 10.39
CA TRP A 738 -19.18 32.29 10.58
C TRP A 738 -19.91 31.34 9.64
N LYS A 739 -20.90 30.62 10.16
CA LYS A 739 -21.83 29.79 9.39
C LYS A 739 -23.27 30.12 9.76
N LEU A 740 -24.11 30.39 8.76
CA LEU A 740 -25.54 30.64 8.92
C LEU A 740 -26.33 29.57 8.18
N ILE A 741 -27.36 29.03 8.83
CA ILE A 741 -28.36 28.15 8.22
C ILE A 741 -29.70 28.89 8.22
N GLU A 742 -30.35 28.93 7.06
CA GLU A 742 -31.69 29.49 6.85
C GLU A 742 -32.66 28.35 6.50
N PHE A 743 -33.59 28.05 7.40
CA PHE A 743 -34.62 27.04 7.22
C PHE A 743 -35.86 27.65 6.55
N PHE A 744 -36.21 27.13 5.38
CA PHE A 744 -37.31 27.62 4.55
C PHE A 744 -38.69 27.20 5.10
N ASP A 745 -38.75 26.08 5.83
CA ASP A 745 -39.98 25.48 6.37
C ASP A 745 -40.69 26.34 7.44
N LYS A 746 -39.93 27.13 8.21
CA LYS A 746 -40.43 27.93 9.34
C LYS A 746 -39.89 29.36 9.37
N ASN A 747 -39.19 29.80 8.31
CA ASN A 747 -38.46 31.08 8.26
C ASN A 747 -37.53 31.29 9.48
N GLU A 748 -36.87 30.20 9.90
CA GLU A 748 -35.97 30.15 11.05
C GLU A 748 -34.53 30.36 10.57
N VAL A 749 -33.70 31.03 11.35
CA VAL A 749 -32.26 31.14 11.09
C VAL A 749 -31.44 30.80 12.33
N GLN A 750 -30.33 30.11 12.12
CA GLN A 750 -29.33 29.80 13.14
C GLN A 750 -27.96 30.28 12.67
N LEU A 751 -27.13 30.79 13.58
CA LEU A 751 -25.81 31.35 13.28
C LEU A 751 -24.78 30.83 14.29
N PHE A 752 -23.69 30.27 13.77
CA PHE A 752 -22.60 29.68 14.56
C PHE A 752 -21.25 30.33 14.23
N ASN A 753 -20.32 30.27 15.19
CA ASN A 753 -18.93 30.67 15.00
C ASN A 753 -18.03 29.43 15.11
N LEU A 754 -17.71 28.82 13.97
CA LEU A 754 -17.07 27.50 13.88
C LEU A 754 -15.65 27.44 14.44
N LYS A 755 -15.00 28.60 14.61
CA LYS A 755 -13.67 28.69 15.23
C LYS A 755 -13.70 28.37 16.73
N ASN A 756 -14.78 28.75 17.41
CA ASN A 756 -14.97 28.54 18.85
C ASN A 756 -16.02 27.46 19.16
N ASP A 757 -16.90 27.17 18.22
CA ASP A 757 -18.00 26.19 18.32
C ASP A 757 -18.11 25.37 17.02
N PRO A 758 -17.15 24.47 16.72
CA PRO A 758 -17.21 23.59 15.56
C PRO A 758 -18.31 22.53 15.66
N GLY A 759 -18.91 22.36 16.85
CA GLY A 759 -20.05 21.48 17.11
C GLY A 759 -21.41 22.17 16.96
N GLU A 760 -21.47 23.45 16.58
CA GLU A 760 -22.72 24.20 16.37
C GLU A 760 -23.72 24.08 17.55
N GLN A 761 -23.19 24.10 18.77
CA GLN A 761 -23.96 23.93 20.01
C GLN A 761 -24.66 25.22 20.45
N ARG A 762 -24.11 26.38 20.11
CA ARG A 762 -24.59 27.69 20.56
C ARG A 762 -25.03 28.56 19.39
N ASP A 763 -26.34 28.65 19.19
CA ASP A 763 -26.91 29.62 18.26
C ASP A 763 -26.69 31.07 18.75
N LEU A 764 -26.10 31.88 17.87
CA LEU A 764 -25.79 33.30 18.07
C LEU A 764 -26.74 34.22 17.27
N SER A 765 -27.74 33.68 16.57
CA SER A 765 -28.66 34.43 15.69
C SER A 765 -29.22 35.70 16.33
N LYS A 766 -29.76 35.57 17.55
CA LYS A 766 -30.32 36.67 18.35
C LYS A 766 -29.27 37.68 18.85
N ALA A 767 -28.05 37.21 19.13
CA ALA A 767 -26.97 38.03 19.69
C ALA A 767 -26.17 38.78 18.60
N GLN A 768 -26.27 38.35 17.34
CA GLN A 768 -25.45 38.82 16.22
C GLN A 768 -26.31 39.17 14.99
N ALA A 769 -27.43 39.87 15.21
CA ALA A 769 -28.44 40.18 14.18
C ALA A 769 -27.86 40.90 12.93
N ALA A 770 -26.83 41.73 13.10
CA ALA A 770 -26.14 42.36 11.98
C ALA A 770 -25.41 41.34 11.08
N LYS A 771 -24.72 40.35 11.69
CA LYS A 771 -24.05 39.25 10.97
C LYS A 771 -25.05 38.31 10.31
N VAL A 772 -26.20 38.04 10.96
CA VAL A 772 -27.33 37.34 10.33
C VAL A 772 -27.76 38.08 9.06
N THR A 773 -27.98 39.39 9.14
CA THR A 773 -28.46 40.19 8.00
C THR A 773 -27.48 40.16 6.82
N GLU A 774 -26.18 40.37 7.08
CA GLU A 774 -25.11 40.27 6.08
C GLU A 774 -25.13 38.90 5.36
N LEU A 775 -25.08 37.81 6.13
CA LEU A 775 -24.97 36.46 5.57
C LEU A 775 -26.25 36.02 4.86
N LYS A 776 -27.43 36.42 5.33
CA LYS A 776 -28.70 36.18 4.63
C LYS A 776 -28.74 36.89 3.26
N GLN A 777 -28.29 38.14 3.20
CA GLN A 777 -28.26 38.91 1.95
C GLN A 777 -27.29 38.28 0.95
N GLU A 778 -26.10 37.89 1.38
CA GLU A 778 -25.09 37.24 0.55
C GLU A 778 -25.57 35.86 0.04
N LEU A 779 -26.17 35.04 0.91
CA LEU A 779 -26.78 33.76 0.53
C LEU A 779 -27.93 33.93 -0.49
N ALA A 780 -28.78 34.94 -0.33
CA ALA A 780 -29.85 35.24 -1.29
C ALA A 780 -29.31 35.72 -2.66
N ALA A 781 -28.27 36.55 -2.67
CA ALA A 781 -27.59 36.99 -3.89
C ALA A 781 -26.93 35.81 -4.62
N TRP A 782 -26.23 34.93 -3.88
CA TRP A 782 -25.65 33.72 -4.45
C TRP A 782 -26.72 32.80 -5.05
N ARG A 783 -27.82 32.51 -4.33
CA ARG A 783 -28.95 31.70 -4.84
C ARG A 783 -29.46 32.23 -6.18
N THR A 784 -29.61 33.55 -6.31
CA THR A 784 -29.98 34.21 -7.57
C THR A 784 -28.95 33.96 -8.67
N SER A 785 -27.65 34.07 -8.37
CA SER A 785 -26.54 33.85 -9.33
C SER A 785 -26.33 32.40 -9.81
N VAL A 786 -26.92 31.43 -9.11
CA VAL A 786 -26.93 29.99 -9.50
C VAL A 786 -28.26 29.54 -10.10
N GLY A 787 -29.31 30.37 -10.08
CA GLY A 787 -30.65 29.96 -10.51
C GLY A 787 -31.36 29.03 -9.51
N ALA A 788 -30.97 29.07 -8.23
CA ALA A 788 -31.49 28.19 -7.21
C ALA A 788 -33.00 28.40 -6.98
N LYS A 789 -33.78 27.33 -7.09
CA LYS A 789 -35.21 27.31 -6.77
C LYS A 789 -35.41 26.87 -5.32
N ILE A 790 -36.20 27.61 -4.55
CA ILE A 790 -36.73 27.13 -3.27
C ILE A 790 -37.98 26.32 -3.60
N LYS A 791 -38.07 25.09 -3.08
CA LYS A 791 -39.30 24.28 -3.14
C LYS A 791 -40.14 24.62 -1.91
N ILE A 792 -41.35 25.10 -2.14
CA ILE A 792 -42.35 25.41 -1.11
C ILE A 792 -43.62 24.64 -1.53
N ASN A 793 -44.27 23.97 -0.57
CA ASN A 793 -45.58 23.34 -0.75
C ASN A 793 -46.70 24.39 -0.72
#